data_AF-A0A200QTZ4-F1
#
_entry.id   AF-A0A200QTZ4-F1
#
_cell.length_a   1.000
_cell.length_b   1.000
_cell.length_c   1.000
_cell.angle_alpha   90.00
_cell.angle_beta   90.00
_cell.angle_gamma   90.00
#
_symmetry.space_group_name_H-M   'P 1'
#
loop_
_entity.id
_entity.type
_entity.pdbx_description
1 polymer ?
#
loop_
_entity_poly.entity_id
_entity_poly.type
_entity_poly.pdbx_seq_one_letter_code
_entity_poly.pdbx_strand_id
1 'polypeptide(L)'
;MATPQKPWKAEYAKSSRSSCKTCKIPIEKEKLRLGKMVQAKQFDGLMPMWNHASCILKKANQIKSPDDVEGLDLLRWEDQQKIRKYIEGVGSSNTSTVDANECGIEVSQTSRATCRHCSQKIMKGEVRISTKADGLGARGVQWHHANCFLESSPSTQVDKFSGWDSLSVSEQQTVHALAKKGVSTAKSEGQKDEKHLEQSSKAGTKRKKGASGDQMSKVPKAEGNASSSRGTTEENASKMGKQASDMEIKLEAQSKELWAIKDDLKKHVTTPEMREMLEANDQDLAGSEFDLRDHCADGMLFGALGKCSICSGSLHYSGGEYRCHGYLSAWSKCSYSTTEPERLKGKWKIPEGTSNQYLCKWFKSQKVKKPVRVLPPPSSNKGLGHQSAQPSKVETLEGFKVSFAGFPKESMEEWKSKIEGTGGLIHAKVKKDTNCLVVSGEPDDQDPEIKKARRMKIPIVRESYLVDCITRQKRLPFDLYKIEAVGEASKSMVTVKVKGRSAVHESSGMQDSGHILEDGRSIYNTTLNMSDLSTGINSYYILQVIQDDKGSDCHVFRKWGRVGNDKIGGTKLEDMSKSDAIQEFKRLFLEKTGNTWEAWEKKDNFQKQPGRFFPLDIDYGVNRQLSKKKSLDNTKSQLAPPLIELMKMLFNIETYRNAMMEFEINMSEMPLGKLSKSNIQKGFEALTEIQNLLNSNSDPSIRDSLLVDASNRFFTVIPSIHPYVIRGEDDFKSKVKMLEALQDIEIASRLVGFDGDDDESFDDKYKKLGCDIVPLPHDSEDYKLVEKYLHATHAPTHLDWTLELEDVFTLERAGEVDKFAPYRKKLKNRMLLWHGSRLTNFVGILSQGLRIAPPEAPATGYMFGKGIYFADLVSKSAQYCFTDKKNPVGLMLLSDVALGEVYELKKASYMDKPPEGKHSTKGLGKKIPQESEYVKWRDEVVVPCGKPVTSKVKASELMYNEYIVYNTAQ
;
A
#
# COMPACT_ATOMS: atom_id res chain seq x y z
N MET A 1 -8.53 -11.46 -5.76
CA MET A 1 -8.19 -10.41 -4.77
C MET A 1 -7.52 -11.06 -3.57
N ALA A 2 -6.41 -10.53 -3.07
CA ALA A 2 -5.79 -11.05 -1.85
C ALA A 2 -6.76 -10.86 -0.68
N THR A 3 -6.99 -11.92 0.08
CA THR A 3 -7.82 -11.84 1.29
C THR A 3 -7.09 -10.94 2.29
N PRO A 4 -7.72 -9.89 2.84
CA PRO A 4 -7.04 -9.02 3.79
C PRO A 4 -6.50 -9.86 4.95
N GLN A 5 -5.19 -9.74 5.20
CA GLN A 5 -4.52 -10.47 6.27
C GLN A 5 -5.17 -10.13 7.61
N LYS A 6 -5.52 -11.16 8.38
CA LYS A 6 -6.21 -11.01 9.65
C LYS A 6 -5.26 -10.43 10.72
N PRO A 7 -5.73 -9.56 11.63
CA PRO A 7 -4.89 -8.87 12.60
C PRO A 7 -4.28 -9.79 13.67
N TRP A 8 -4.86 -10.98 13.88
CA TRP A 8 -4.37 -11.98 14.80
C TRP A 8 -4.12 -13.31 14.08
N LYS A 9 -3.14 -14.07 14.57
CA LYS A 9 -2.84 -15.43 14.13
C LYS A 9 -2.80 -16.37 15.34
N ALA A 10 -3.43 -17.53 15.22
CA ALA A 10 -3.44 -18.56 16.25
C ALA A 10 -2.88 -19.87 15.70
N GLU A 11 -1.95 -20.47 16.43
CA GLU A 11 -1.36 -21.78 16.08
C GLU A 11 -0.73 -22.45 17.29
N TYR A 12 -0.38 -23.73 17.16
CA TYR A 12 0.50 -24.40 18.09
C TYR A 12 1.96 -24.14 17.72
N ALA A 13 2.81 -23.87 18.72
CA ALA A 13 4.20 -23.53 18.47
C ALA A 13 4.97 -24.67 17.78
N LYS A 14 5.48 -24.46 16.56
CA LYS A 14 6.24 -25.49 15.82
C LYS A 14 7.60 -25.84 16.47
N SER A 15 8.13 -24.93 17.29
CA SER A 15 9.39 -25.11 18.04
C SER A 15 9.39 -24.25 19.31
N SER A 16 10.31 -24.53 20.23
CA SER A 16 10.49 -23.74 21.46
C SER A 16 11.31 -22.45 21.28
N ARG A 17 11.50 -21.97 20.03
CA ARG A 17 12.33 -20.79 19.72
C ARG A 17 11.63 -19.44 19.96
N SER A 18 10.30 -19.42 20.05
CA SER A 18 9.54 -18.19 20.25
C SER A 18 9.43 -17.83 21.73
N SER A 19 9.56 -16.55 22.08
CA SER A 19 9.29 -16.04 23.43
C SER A 19 8.05 -15.16 23.46
N CYS A 20 7.28 -15.26 24.55
CA CYS A 20 6.06 -14.48 24.74
C CYS A 20 6.40 -12.99 24.89
N LYS A 21 5.84 -12.13 24.04
CA LYS A 21 6.14 -10.68 24.10
C LYS A 21 5.57 -10.00 25.33
N THR A 22 4.55 -10.57 25.97
CA THR A 22 3.93 -10.07 27.20
C THR A 22 4.72 -10.43 28.46
N CYS A 23 5.07 -11.70 28.68
CA CYS A 23 5.77 -12.14 29.90
C CYS A 23 7.27 -12.45 29.71
N LYS A 24 7.79 -12.37 28.49
CA LYS A 24 9.20 -12.65 28.10
C LYS A 24 9.68 -14.09 28.29
N ILE A 25 8.82 -15.00 28.74
CA ILE A 25 9.14 -16.43 28.90
C ILE A 25 9.07 -17.17 27.55
N PRO A 26 9.96 -18.14 27.27
CA PRO A 26 9.87 -19.02 26.10
C PRO A 26 8.53 -19.76 25.99
N ILE A 27 8.01 -19.90 24.77
CA ILE A 27 6.81 -20.67 24.46
C ILE A 27 7.27 -22.04 23.97
N GLU A 28 6.94 -23.09 24.70
CA GLU A 28 7.32 -24.47 24.38
C GLU A 28 6.66 -24.98 23.09
N LYS A 29 7.32 -25.93 22.40
CA LYS A 29 6.78 -26.66 21.24
C LYS A 29 5.39 -27.23 21.59
N GLU A 30 4.47 -27.13 20.63
CA GLU A 30 3.07 -27.56 20.68
C GLU A 30 2.18 -26.88 21.74
N LYS A 31 2.62 -25.78 22.36
CA LYS A 31 1.73 -24.92 23.14
C LYS A 31 0.97 -23.94 22.25
N LEU A 32 -0.29 -23.69 22.59
CA LEU A 32 -1.12 -22.68 21.92
C LEU A 32 -0.52 -21.29 22.11
N ARG A 33 -0.28 -20.60 20.99
CA ARG A 33 0.20 -19.22 20.97
C ARG A 33 -0.68 -18.33 20.10
N LEU A 34 -0.81 -17.07 20.52
CA LEU A 34 -1.53 -16.02 19.81
C LEU A 34 -0.54 -14.94 19.37
N GLY A 35 -0.48 -14.68 18.08
CA GLY A 35 0.38 -13.69 17.45
C GLY A 35 -0.43 -12.49 17.02
N LYS A 36 -0.07 -11.29 17.47
CA LYS A 36 -0.57 -10.06 16.86
C LYS A 36 0.24 -9.77 15.60
N MET A 37 -0.41 -9.64 14.45
CA MET A 37 0.27 -9.32 13.20
C MET A 37 0.69 -7.84 13.22
N VAL A 38 1.98 -7.58 13.07
CA VAL A 38 2.54 -6.21 13.02
C VAL A 38 3.53 -6.10 11.87
N GLN A 39 3.68 -4.91 11.28
CA GLN A 39 4.70 -4.68 10.26
C GLN A 39 6.09 -4.97 10.83
N ALA A 40 6.86 -5.82 10.16
CA ALA A 40 8.24 -6.07 10.51
C ALA A 40 9.09 -4.83 10.23
N LYS A 41 10.08 -4.56 11.10
CA LYS A 41 11.02 -3.45 10.91
C LYS A 41 12.19 -3.83 10.00
N GLN A 42 12.53 -5.11 9.93
CA GLN A 42 13.74 -5.61 9.26
C GLN A 42 13.51 -6.11 7.84
N PHE A 43 12.26 -6.43 7.49
CA PHE A 43 11.90 -6.95 6.17
C PHE A 43 10.49 -6.49 5.84
N ASP A 44 10.15 -6.53 4.56
CA ASP A 44 8.85 -6.11 4.09
C ASP A 44 7.81 -7.23 4.25
N GLY A 45 6.95 -7.08 5.24
CA GLY A 45 5.88 -8.02 5.53
C GLY A 45 5.40 -7.92 6.98
N LEU A 46 4.33 -8.66 7.28
CA LEU A 46 3.84 -8.78 8.64
C LEU A 46 4.57 -9.89 9.37
N MET A 47 4.91 -9.63 10.63
CA MET A 47 5.47 -10.61 11.56
C MET A 47 4.50 -10.82 12.73
N PRO A 48 4.20 -12.07 13.11
CA PRO A 48 3.43 -12.35 14.31
C PRO A 48 4.25 -12.07 15.57
N MET A 49 3.75 -11.18 16.42
CA MET A 49 4.26 -10.98 17.77
C MET A 49 3.66 -12.02 18.69
N TRP A 50 4.33 -13.17 18.81
CA TRP A 50 3.86 -14.33 19.58
C TRP A 50 3.73 -14.03 21.07
N ASN A 51 2.61 -14.48 21.64
CA ASN A 51 2.33 -14.46 23.06
C ASN A 51 1.75 -15.81 23.48
N HIS A 52 1.91 -16.17 24.75
CA HIS A 52 1.11 -17.24 25.34
C HIS A 52 -0.38 -16.91 25.17
N ALA A 53 -1.20 -17.89 24.81
CA ALA A 53 -2.64 -17.69 24.71
C ALA A 53 -3.22 -17.11 26.01
N SER A 54 -2.79 -17.63 27.16
CA SER A 54 -3.19 -17.12 28.49
C SER A 54 -2.80 -15.66 28.73
N CYS A 55 -1.69 -15.16 28.17
CA CYS A 55 -1.28 -13.77 28.35
C CYS A 55 -2.18 -12.78 27.60
N ILE A 56 -2.74 -13.20 26.45
CA ILE A 56 -3.67 -12.38 25.66
C ILE A 56 -5.08 -12.49 26.22
N LEU A 57 -5.55 -13.72 26.48
CA LEU A 57 -6.90 -13.99 26.97
C LEU A 57 -7.16 -13.44 28.39
N LYS A 58 -6.12 -13.07 29.15
CA LYS A 58 -6.24 -12.36 30.44
C LYS A 58 -6.55 -10.87 30.32
N LYS A 59 -6.30 -10.25 29.16
CA LYS A 59 -6.55 -8.83 28.94
C LYS A 59 -7.87 -8.68 28.20
N ALA A 60 -8.77 -7.82 28.65
CA ALA A 60 -10.02 -7.57 27.92
C ALA A 60 -9.75 -6.92 26.54
N ASN A 61 -10.64 -7.18 25.57
CA ASN A 61 -10.74 -6.48 24.28
C ASN A 61 -9.50 -6.54 23.37
N GLN A 62 -8.71 -7.61 23.40
CA GLN A 62 -7.59 -7.76 22.47
C GLN A 62 -8.03 -8.27 21.09
N ILE A 63 -8.91 -9.27 21.06
CA ILE A 63 -9.49 -9.86 19.84
C ILE A 63 -10.98 -9.50 19.84
N LYS A 64 -11.48 -8.92 18.75
CA LYS A 64 -12.85 -8.39 18.69
C LYS A 64 -13.84 -9.34 18.03
N SER A 65 -13.40 -10.07 17.02
CA SER A 65 -14.19 -11.06 16.29
C SER A 65 -13.42 -12.37 16.12
N PRO A 66 -14.09 -13.54 16.09
CA PRO A 66 -13.44 -14.78 15.67
C PRO A 66 -12.88 -14.69 14.24
N ASP A 67 -13.48 -13.86 13.39
CA ASP A 67 -13.01 -13.60 12.04
C ASP A 67 -11.67 -12.84 12.00
N ASP A 68 -11.28 -12.18 13.09
CA ASP A 68 -10.00 -11.46 13.21
C ASP A 68 -8.80 -12.40 13.41
N VAL A 69 -9.04 -13.71 13.59
CA VAL A 69 -8.01 -14.70 13.92
C VAL A 69 -7.78 -15.65 12.75
N GLU A 70 -6.58 -15.60 12.16
CA GLU A 70 -6.08 -16.58 11.20
C GLU A 70 -5.71 -17.88 11.91
N GLY A 71 -6.08 -19.02 11.32
CA GLY A 71 -5.74 -20.35 11.83
C GLY A 71 -6.59 -20.85 12.98
N LEU A 72 -7.65 -20.13 13.37
CA LEU A 72 -8.58 -20.53 14.42
C LEU A 72 -9.18 -21.93 14.13
N ASP A 73 -9.60 -22.15 12.89
CA ASP A 73 -10.20 -23.40 12.39
C ASP A 73 -9.23 -24.59 12.33
N LEU A 74 -7.91 -24.35 12.45
CA LEU A 74 -6.89 -25.40 12.51
C LEU A 74 -6.60 -25.90 13.94
N LEU A 75 -7.10 -25.20 14.97
CA LEU A 75 -6.86 -25.53 16.36
C LEU A 75 -7.70 -26.72 16.84
N ARG A 76 -7.36 -27.31 17.99
CA ARG A 76 -8.24 -28.26 18.69
C ARG A 76 -9.56 -27.58 19.03
N TRP A 77 -10.66 -28.33 18.97
CA TRP A 77 -12.00 -27.80 19.22
C TRP A 77 -12.11 -27.06 20.57
N GLU A 78 -11.49 -27.59 21.61
CA GLU A 78 -11.49 -27.00 22.95
C GLU A 78 -10.82 -25.61 22.96
N ASP A 79 -9.72 -25.46 22.22
CA ASP A 79 -9.01 -24.19 22.08
C ASP A 79 -9.74 -23.20 21.18
N GLN A 80 -10.46 -23.68 20.15
CA GLN A 80 -11.37 -22.86 19.36
C GLN A 80 -12.46 -22.25 20.23
N GLN A 81 -13.12 -23.10 21.03
CA GLN A 81 -14.18 -22.71 21.96
C GLN A 81 -13.66 -21.77 23.05
N LYS A 82 -12.43 -21.97 23.52
CA LYS A 82 -11.77 -21.08 24.47
C LYS A 82 -11.59 -19.66 23.92
N ILE A 83 -11.21 -19.53 22.65
CA ILE A 83 -11.08 -18.22 21.99
C ILE A 83 -12.46 -17.61 21.72
N ARG A 84 -13.44 -18.39 21.26
CA ARG A 84 -14.82 -17.91 21.04
C ARG A 84 -15.47 -17.39 22.33
N LYS A 85 -15.39 -18.15 23.42
CA LYS A 85 -15.90 -17.74 24.75
C LYS A 85 -15.24 -16.46 25.28
N TYR A 86 -13.95 -16.28 25.04
CA TYR A 86 -13.26 -15.04 25.41
C TYR A 86 -13.82 -13.83 24.64
N ILE A 87 -14.16 -14.00 23.36
CA ILE A 87 -14.72 -12.94 22.52
C ILE A 87 -16.18 -12.65 22.91
N GLU A 88 -16.98 -13.67 23.23
CA GLU A 88 -18.37 -13.53 23.68
C GLU A 88 -18.48 -12.90 25.08
N GLY A 89 -17.56 -13.23 25.99
CA GLY A 89 -17.50 -12.68 27.35
C GLY A 89 -17.24 -11.17 27.44
N VAL A 90 -16.89 -10.52 26.33
CA VAL A 90 -16.75 -9.06 26.22
C VAL A 90 -18.12 -8.34 26.20
N GLY A 91 -19.20 -9.06 25.92
CA GLY A 91 -20.56 -8.50 25.76
C GLY A 91 -21.44 -8.47 27.02
N SER A 92 -21.01 -8.99 28.17
CA SER A 92 -21.84 -9.00 29.40
C SER A 92 -21.01 -9.03 30.68
N SER A 93 -20.79 -7.86 31.29
CA SER A 93 -20.75 -7.67 32.75
C SER A 93 -20.38 -6.22 33.11
N ASN A 94 -21.30 -5.48 33.74
CA ASN A 94 -20.99 -4.34 34.58
C ASN A 94 -21.93 -4.37 35.80
N THR A 95 -21.64 -5.26 36.75
CA THR A 95 -22.07 -5.21 38.17
C THR A 95 -21.20 -6.21 38.94
N SER A 96 -20.05 -5.78 39.43
CA SER A 96 -19.24 -6.56 40.36
C SER A 96 -19.70 -6.28 41.80
N THR A 97 -20.38 -7.25 42.42
CA THR A 97 -20.52 -7.35 43.87
C THR A 97 -19.14 -7.66 44.47
N VAL A 98 -18.64 -6.81 45.38
CA VAL A 98 -17.35 -7.01 46.05
C VAL A 98 -17.52 -8.07 47.15
N ASP A 99 -16.69 -9.11 47.12
CA ASP A 99 -16.70 -10.20 48.11
C ASP A 99 -16.27 -9.67 49.50
N ALA A 100 -17.04 -9.99 50.55
CA ALA A 100 -16.88 -9.42 51.88
C ALA A 100 -15.57 -9.79 52.61
N ASN A 101 -14.79 -10.73 52.05
CA ASN A 101 -13.54 -11.23 52.63
C ASN A 101 -12.28 -10.42 52.24
N GLU A 102 -12.40 -9.33 51.48
CA GLU A 102 -11.26 -8.51 51.06
C GLU A 102 -11.21 -7.09 51.66
N CYS A 103 -12.11 -6.78 52.60
CA CYS A 103 -12.18 -5.50 53.29
C CYS A 103 -11.58 -5.56 54.71
N GLY A 104 -10.81 -4.53 55.09
CA GLY A 104 -10.24 -4.38 56.43
C GLY A 104 -10.62 -3.05 57.07
N ILE A 105 -10.93 -3.04 58.37
CA ILE A 105 -11.37 -1.86 59.11
C ILE A 105 -10.43 -1.56 60.27
N GLU A 106 -10.04 -0.30 60.42
CA GLU A 106 -9.13 0.15 61.49
C GLU A 106 -9.32 1.63 61.82
N VAL A 107 -8.81 2.05 62.98
CA VAL A 107 -8.67 3.47 63.34
C VAL A 107 -7.40 4.02 62.70
N SER A 108 -7.53 5.15 62.00
CA SER A 108 -6.43 5.83 61.34
C SER A 108 -5.36 6.27 62.35
N GLN A 109 -4.19 5.66 62.30
CA GLN A 109 -3.06 6.00 63.19
C GLN A 109 -2.35 7.29 62.78
N THR A 110 -2.57 7.78 61.55
CA THR A 110 -1.94 9.00 61.01
C THR A 110 -2.86 9.72 60.02
N SER A 111 -2.80 11.06 59.95
CA SER A 111 -3.62 11.85 59.01
C SER A 111 -3.07 11.88 57.56
N ARG A 112 -2.38 10.82 57.12
CA ARG A 112 -1.70 10.76 55.80
C ARG A 112 -2.54 10.12 54.70
N ALA A 113 -3.60 9.39 55.06
CA ALA A 113 -4.46 8.71 54.08
C ALA A 113 -5.54 9.66 53.55
N THR A 114 -5.91 9.49 52.28
CA THR A 114 -7.01 10.23 51.62
C THR A 114 -8.10 9.27 51.20
N CYS A 115 -9.35 9.59 51.52
CA CYS A 115 -10.52 8.82 51.15
C CYS A 115 -10.68 8.80 49.63
N ARG A 116 -10.80 7.63 49.02
CA ARG A 116 -10.94 7.48 47.55
C ARG A 116 -12.28 8.01 47.02
N HIS A 117 -13.34 7.95 47.82
CA HIS A 117 -14.68 8.38 47.41
C HIS A 117 -14.82 9.92 47.40
N CYS A 118 -14.50 10.60 48.51
CA CYS A 118 -14.66 12.06 48.61
C CYS A 118 -13.36 12.86 48.43
N SER A 119 -12.21 12.18 48.24
CA SER A 119 -10.87 12.80 48.07
C SER A 119 -10.38 13.65 49.24
N GLN A 120 -11.05 13.62 50.40
CA GLN A 120 -10.63 14.34 51.62
C GLN A 120 -9.67 13.49 52.48
N LYS A 121 -8.86 14.15 53.33
CA LYS A 121 -7.93 13.47 54.24
C LYS A 121 -8.67 12.80 55.39
N ILE A 122 -8.27 11.58 55.71
CA ILE A 122 -8.76 10.81 56.87
C ILE A 122 -7.88 11.18 58.06
N MET A 123 -8.47 11.77 59.10
CA MET A 123 -7.71 12.30 60.23
C MET A 123 -7.29 11.19 61.20
N LYS A 124 -6.20 11.42 61.95
CA LYS A 124 -5.76 10.51 63.02
C LYS A 124 -6.87 10.36 64.06
N GLY A 125 -7.24 9.13 64.39
CA GLY A 125 -8.34 8.81 65.29
C GLY A 125 -9.68 8.51 64.60
N GLU A 126 -9.78 8.66 63.28
CA GLU A 126 -11.02 8.33 62.53
C GLU A 126 -11.01 6.88 62.01
N VAL A 127 -12.18 6.22 62.02
CA VAL A 127 -12.35 4.87 61.48
C VAL A 127 -12.34 4.90 59.94
N ARG A 128 -11.50 4.05 59.34
CA ARG A 128 -11.34 3.92 57.88
C ARG A 128 -11.45 2.48 57.42
N ILE A 129 -11.94 2.31 56.20
CA ILE A 129 -12.13 0.99 55.56
C ILE A 129 -11.18 0.88 54.38
N SER A 130 -10.47 -0.24 54.32
CA SER A 130 -9.59 -0.61 53.21
C SER A 130 -10.29 -1.57 52.26
N THR A 131 -10.06 -1.37 50.97
CA THR A 131 -10.42 -2.31 49.90
C THR A 131 -9.16 -2.70 49.14
N LYS A 132 -8.98 -3.99 48.85
CA LYS A 132 -7.93 -4.45 47.94
C LYS A 132 -8.46 -4.42 46.51
N ALA A 133 -7.73 -3.78 45.60
CA ALA A 133 -8.01 -3.90 44.17
C ALA A 133 -7.22 -5.07 43.59
N ASP A 134 -7.89 -5.98 42.88
CA ASP A 134 -7.29 -7.18 42.32
C ASP A 134 -6.04 -6.88 41.46
N GLY A 135 -4.92 -7.49 41.83
CA GLY A 135 -3.73 -7.61 40.97
C GLY A 135 -2.50 -6.75 41.31
N LEU A 136 -2.41 -6.12 42.49
CA LEU A 136 -1.17 -5.47 42.96
C LEU A 136 -0.91 -5.81 44.44
N GLY A 137 0.06 -6.69 44.71
CA GLY A 137 0.45 -7.05 46.08
C GLY A 137 0.83 -5.83 46.94
N ALA A 138 0.54 -5.90 48.25
CA ALA A 138 0.87 -5.02 49.39
C ALA A 138 0.84 -3.47 49.26
N ARG A 139 0.74 -2.88 48.06
CA ARG A 139 0.65 -1.43 47.81
C ARG A 139 -0.63 -1.01 47.09
N GLY A 140 -1.58 -1.93 46.91
CA GLY A 140 -2.88 -1.70 46.26
C GLY A 140 -4.06 -1.45 47.22
N VAL A 141 -3.79 -1.07 48.47
CA VAL A 141 -4.83 -0.86 49.48
C VAL A 141 -5.43 0.54 49.32
N GLN A 142 -6.72 0.62 49.01
CA GLN A 142 -7.44 1.89 48.89
C GLN A 142 -8.23 2.18 50.16
N TRP A 143 -8.06 3.38 50.72
CA TRP A 143 -8.72 3.81 51.94
C TRP A 143 -9.97 4.64 51.66
N HIS A 144 -11.00 4.43 52.46
CA HIS A 144 -12.26 5.17 52.44
C HIS A 144 -12.64 5.59 53.86
N HIS A 145 -13.35 6.72 54.03
CA HIS A 145 -14.07 6.99 55.28
C HIS A 145 -15.13 5.92 55.48
N ALA A 146 -15.39 5.53 56.73
CA ALA A 146 -16.42 4.54 57.04
C ALA A 146 -17.79 4.92 56.43
N ASN A 147 -18.19 6.19 56.51
CA ASN A 147 -19.44 6.67 55.93
C ASN A 147 -19.44 6.60 54.38
N CYS A 148 -18.39 7.11 53.73
CA CYS A 148 -18.33 7.11 52.26
C CYS A 148 -18.32 5.70 51.66
N PHE A 149 -17.71 4.74 52.35
CA PHE A 149 -17.74 3.35 51.92
C PHE A 149 -19.14 2.75 52.04
N LEU A 150 -19.81 2.99 53.17
CA LEU A 150 -21.18 2.52 53.41
C LEU A 150 -22.21 3.16 52.46
N GLU A 151 -22.02 4.41 52.05
CA GLU A 151 -22.82 5.05 50.99
C GLU A 151 -22.66 4.35 49.64
N SER A 152 -21.44 3.93 49.30
CA SER A 152 -21.14 3.23 48.04
C SER A 152 -21.54 1.75 48.03
N SER A 153 -21.68 1.12 49.21
CA SER A 153 -22.00 -0.32 49.35
C SER A 153 -22.86 -0.58 50.60
N PRO A 154 -24.13 -0.14 50.60
CA PRO A 154 -25.00 -0.13 51.79
C PRO A 154 -25.46 -1.51 52.28
N SER A 155 -25.30 -2.56 51.48
CA SER A 155 -25.68 -3.94 51.82
C SER A 155 -24.58 -4.74 52.52
N THR A 156 -23.43 -4.13 52.83
CA THR A 156 -22.24 -4.85 53.34
C THR A 156 -22.28 -5.01 54.86
N GLN A 157 -22.06 -6.24 55.35
CA GLN A 157 -21.97 -6.54 56.79
C GLN A 157 -20.57 -6.18 57.31
N VAL A 158 -20.42 -4.96 57.85
CA VAL A 158 -19.16 -4.43 58.43
C VAL A 158 -18.59 -5.31 59.55
N ASP A 159 -19.43 -6.05 60.26
CA ASP A 159 -19.07 -6.96 61.37
C ASP A 159 -18.19 -8.14 60.91
N LYS A 160 -18.12 -8.39 59.59
CA LYS A 160 -17.32 -9.46 58.99
C LYS A 160 -15.97 -8.96 58.47
N PHE A 161 -15.66 -7.67 58.60
CA PHE A 161 -14.40 -7.11 58.13
C PHE A 161 -13.24 -7.48 59.04
N SER A 162 -12.08 -7.74 58.42
CA SER A 162 -10.84 -7.97 59.16
C SER A 162 -10.46 -6.73 59.98
N GLY A 163 -10.25 -6.90 61.30
CA GLY A 163 -9.94 -5.80 62.22
C GLY A 163 -11.13 -5.22 62.99
N TRP A 164 -12.36 -5.69 62.75
CA TRP A 164 -13.56 -5.23 63.48
C TRP A 164 -13.45 -5.41 65.00
N ASP A 165 -12.94 -6.56 65.45
CA ASP A 165 -12.75 -6.89 66.87
C ASP A 165 -11.67 -6.05 67.57
N SER A 166 -10.86 -5.30 66.80
CA SER A 166 -9.80 -4.42 67.32
C SER A 166 -10.26 -2.98 67.60
N LEU A 167 -11.51 -2.64 67.23
CA LEU A 167 -12.13 -1.35 67.52
C LEU A 167 -12.70 -1.33 68.95
N SER A 168 -12.70 -0.17 69.60
CA SER A 168 -13.38 0.00 70.89
C SER A 168 -14.90 -0.08 70.74
N VAL A 169 -15.60 -0.40 71.84
CA VAL A 169 -17.08 -0.53 71.86
C VAL A 169 -17.77 0.76 71.40
N SER A 170 -17.19 1.94 71.67
CA SER A 170 -17.69 3.24 71.21
C SER A 170 -17.55 3.43 69.69
N GLU A 171 -16.46 2.95 69.10
CA GLU A 171 -16.19 3.05 67.66
C GLU A 171 -17.06 2.07 66.86
N GLN A 172 -17.24 0.84 67.37
CA GLN A 172 -18.16 -0.14 66.78
C GLN A 172 -19.61 0.39 66.77
N GLN A 173 -20.05 1.04 67.85
CA GLN A 173 -21.37 1.69 67.92
C GLN A 173 -21.52 2.83 66.90
N THR A 174 -20.46 3.61 66.67
CA THR A 174 -20.45 4.71 65.69
C THR A 174 -20.57 4.18 64.26
N VAL A 175 -19.85 3.12 63.90
CA VAL A 175 -19.94 2.51 62.56
C VAL A 175 -21.28 1.81 62.35
N HIS A 176 -21.82 1.15 63.36
CA HIS A 176 -23.19 0.58 63.32
C HIS A 176 -24.27 1.65 63.17
N ALA A 177 -24.12 2.81 63.81
CA ALA A 177 -25.05 3.93 63.67
C ALA A 177 -25.01 4.52 62.25
N LEU A 178 -23.84 4.57 61.60
CA LEU A 178 -23.68 4.98 60.20
C LEU A 178 -24.30 3.96 59.22
N ALA A 179 -24.10 2.66 59.45
CA ALA A 179 -24.72 1.61 58.65
C ALA A 179 -26.25 1.60 58.75
N LYS A 180 -26.81 1.98 59.92
CA LYS A 180 -28.27 2.11 60.13
C LYS A 180 -28.85 3.42 59.59
N LYS A 181 -28.07 4.51 59.50
CA LYS A 181 -28.49 5.80 58.92
C LYS A 181 -28.70 5.77 57.40
N GLY A 182 -28.12 4.81 56.68
CA GLY A 182 -28.42 4.56 55.26
C GLY A 182 -29.84 4.04 54.98
N VAL A 183 -30.61 3.72 56.03
CA VAL A 183 -31.99 3.21 55.94
C VAL A 183 -32.89 3.95 56.93
N SER A 184 -32.97 5.28 56.86
CA SER A 184 -34.14 6.09 57.34
C SER A 184 -33.80 7.58 57.39
N THR A 185 -34.25 8.36 56.41
CA THR A 185 -34.95 9.66 56.59
C THR A 185 -35.22 10.29 55.23
N ALA A 186 -36.48 10.18 54.78
CA ALA A 186 -37.07 11.08 53.81
C ALA A 186 -38.50 11.38 54.24
N LYS A 187 -38.81 12.68 54.31
CA LYS A 187 -40.11 13.38 54.39
C LYS A 187 -40.67 13.70 55.78
N SER A 188 -41.26 14.87 56.04
CA SER A 188 -41.29 16.19 55.37
C SER A 188 -42.23 17.11 56.16
N GLU A 189 -41.90 18.39 56.28
CA GLU A 189 -42.86 19.52 56.30
C GLU A 189 -42.20 20.60 55.40
N GLY A 190 -42.83 21.34 54.49
CA GLY A 190 -44.19 21.37 53.95
C GLY A 190 -44.24 22.45 52.85
N GLN A 191 -45.21 22.31 51.93
CA GLN A 191 -45.76 23.30 50.97
C GLN A 191 -44.88 23.71 49.77
N LYS A 192 -45.30 23.63 48.50
CA LYS A 192 -46.65 23.68 47.91
C LYS A 192 -46.75 22.96 46.54
N ASP A 193 -48.00 22.57 46.25
CA ASP A 193 -48.71 22.35 44.97
C ASP A 193 -48.74 20.97 44.25
N GLU A 194 -49.82 20.24 44.58
CA GLU A 194 -50.82 19.46 43.78
C GLU A 194 -50.38 18.46 42.69
N LYS A 195 -50.53 17.13 42.86
CA LYS A 195 -51.74 16.23 42.78
C LYS A 195 -52.18 15.93 41.32
N HIS A 196 -52.49 14.69 40.89
CA HIS A 196 -53.19 13.60 41.58
C HIS A 196 -52.85 12.18 41.03
N LEU A 197 -53.12 11.19 41.87
CA LEU A 197 -52.89 9.73 41.83
C LEU A 197 -53.91 8.92 41.01
N GLU A 198 -53.66 7.60 40.84
CA GLU A 198 -54.34 6.43 41.49
C GLU A 198 -53.87 5.10 40.83
N GLN A 199 -53.81 3.88 41.40
CA GLN A 199 -54.00 3.23 42.72
C GLN A 199 -53.46 1.77 42.56
N SER A 200 -52.72 1.20 43.52
CA SER A 200 -53.11 0.13 44.50
C SER A 200 -53.30 -1.31 43.93
N SER A 201 -53.06 -2.45 44.61
CA SER A 201 -52.64 -2.78 45.97
C SER A 201 -52.33 -4.30 46.16
N LYS A 202 -51.37 -4.58 47.07
CA LYS A 202 -51.28 -5.56 48.20
C LYS A 202 -51.44 -7.11 48.10
N ALA A 203 -50.41 -7.74 48.71
CA ALA A 203 -50.38 -8.80 49.77
C ALA A 203 -50.87 -10.24 49.46
N GLY A 204 -50.35 -11.34 50.02
CA GLY A 204 -49.24 -11.62 50.96
C GLY A 204 -49.18 -13.12 51.38
N THR A 205 -47.98 -13.57 51.79
CA THR A 205 -47.67 -14.55 52.87
C THR A 205 -47.72 -16.10 52.68
N LYS A 206 -46.50 -16.70 52.66
CA LYS A 206 -45.93 -17.96 53.25
C LYS A 206 -46.80 -19.23 53.49
N ARG A 207 -46.32 -20.41 53.04
CA ARG A 207 -45.57 -21.47 53.82
C ARG A 207 -45.41 -22.83 53.05
N LYS A 208 -44.19 -23.42 53.18
CA LYS A 208 -43.81 -24.85 53.37
C LYS A 208 -43.93 -25.93 52.25
N LYS A 209 -42.76 -26.58 52.00
CA LYS A 209 -42.41 -27.99 51.65
C LYS A 209 -43.39 -28.88 50.85
N GLY A 210 -42.84 -29.46 49.76
CA GLY A 210 -42.58 -30.92 49.70
C GLY A 210 -43.42 -31.80 48.74
N ALA A 211 -42.72 -32.36 47.74
CA ALA A 211 -42.77 -33.73 47.22
C ALA A 211 -43.98 -34.29 46.42
N SER A 212 -43.61 -34.94 45.31
CA SER A 212 -44.24 -36.08 44.60
C SER A 212 -45.59 -35.81 43.91
N GLY A 213 -45.89 -36.29 42.70
CA GLY A 213 -45.26 -37.23 41.77
C GLY A 213 -46.34 -37.63 40.74
N ASP A 214 -45.92 -38.13 39.57
CA ASP A 214 -46.67 -39.04 38.66
C ASP A 214 -48.03 -38.57 38.07
N GLN A 215 -48.50 -38.93 36.88
CA GLN A 215 -48.09 -39.87 35.85
C GLN A 215 -48.93 -39.58 34.59
N MET A 216 -48.31 -39.75 33.43
CA MET A 216 -48.79 -40.48 32.25
C MET A 216 -50.14 -40.19 31.54
N SER A 217 -49.96 -39.85 30.24
CA SER A 217 -50.41 -40.61 29.07
C SER A 217 -51.89 -40.61 28.66
N LYS A 218 -52.15 -40.24 27.39
CA LYS A 218 -52.75 -41.15 26.39
C LYS A 218 -52.81 -40.55 24.98
N VAL A 219 -52.37 -41.38 24.03
CA VAL A 219 -52.41 -41.34 22.55
C VAL A 219 -53.71 -42.10 22.14
N PRO A 220 -54.45 -41.84 21.02
CA PRO A 220 -54.06 -42.32 19.68
C PRO A 220 -54.61 -41.65 18.38
N LYS A 221 -53.90 -41.93 17.25
CA LYS A 221 -54.28 -42.27 15.83
C LYS A 221 -55.62 -41.75 15.23
N ALA A 222 -55.81 -41.50 13.92
CA ALA A 222 -55.04 -41.55 12.67
C ALA A 222 -55.86 -40.91 11.51
N GLU A 223 -55.15 -40.47 10.45
CA GLU A 223 -55.49 -40.36 9.01
C GLU A 223 -56.72 -39.57 8.45
N GLY A 224 -56.47 -38.71 7.44
CA GLY A 224 -57.45 -38.26 6.43
C GLY A 224 -57.26 -36.85 5.85
N ASN A 225 -56.94 -36.75 4.55
CA ASN A 225 -56.65 -35.57 3.71
C ASN A 225 -57.59 -34.35 3.80
N ALA A 226 -57.04 -33.13 3.69
CA ALA A 226 -57.37 -32.13 2.64
C ALA A 226 -56.64 -30.78 2.85
N SER A 227 -56.24 -30.17 1.73
CA SER A 227 -55.53 -28.91 1.51
C SER A 227 -56.16 -27.63 2.09
N SER A 228 -55.35 -26.70 2.62
CA SER A 228 -55.39 -25.25 2.30
C SER A 228 -54.36 -24.45 3.13
N SER A 229 -53.83 -23.41 2.50
CA SER A 229 -52.77 -22.48 2.90
C SER A 229 -53.12 -21.51 4.05
N ARG A 230 -52.19 -21.33 5.00
CA ARG A 230 -51.61 -20.04 5.48
C ARG A 230 -51.06 -20.19 6.90
N GLY A 231 -49.74 -19.98 7.07
CA GLY A 231 -49.12 -19.77 8.39
C GLY A 231 -47.75 -20.40 8.57
N THR A 232 -46.74 -20.04 7.77
CA THR A 232 -45.34 -20.46 7.99
C THR A 232 -44.43 -19.24 8.08
N THR A 233 -44.40 -18.60 9.24
CA THR A 233 -43.36 -17.62 9.61
C THR A 233 -42.66 -17.96 10.94
N GLU A 234 -43.09 -18.97 11.69
CA GLU A 234 -42.42 -19.43 12.91
C GLU A 234 -41.59 -20.73 12.74
N GLU A 235 -41.82 -21.51 11.67
CA GLU A 235 -41.04 -22.74 11.40
C GLU A 235 -39.66 -22.50 10.77
N ASN A 236 -39.43 -21.35 10.12
CA ASN A 236 -38.16 -21.05 9.46
C ASN A 236 -37.06 -20.60 10.45
N ALA A 237 -37.42 -19.90 11.54
CA ALA A 237 -36.45 -19.52 12.57
C ALA A 237 -35.96 -20.73 13.39
N SER A 238 -36.85 -21.69 13.65
CA SER A 238 -36.54 -22.94 14.34
C SER A 238 -35.78 -23.95 13.45
N LYS A 239 -36.01 -23.96 12.12
CA LYS A 239 -35.18 -24.70 11.15
C LYS A 239 -33.77 -24.14 11.01
N MET A 240 -33.61 -22.81 10.96
CA MET A 240 -32.29 -22.17 10.87
C MET A 240 -31.47 -22.36 12.15
N GLY A 241 -32.09 -22.29 13.33
CA GLY A 241 -31.43 -22.59 14.61
C GLY A 241 -30.98 -24.05 14.73
N LYS A 242 -31.80 -25.01 14.27
CA LYS A 242 -31.42 -26.44 14.22
C LYS A 242 -30.31 -26.73 13.21
N GLN A 243 -30.33 -26.09 12.03
CA GLN A 243 -29.26 -26.26 11.04
C GLN A 243 -27.92 -25.71 11.51
N ALA A 244 -27.90 -24.60 12.25
CA ALA A 244 -26.69 -24.05 12.84
C ALA A 244 -26.11 -24.96 13.94
N SER A 245 -26.96 -25.50 14.83
CA SER A 245 -26.52 -26.46 15.86
C SER A 245 -26.04 -27.78 15.25
N ASP A 246 -26.72 -28.29 14.22
CA ASP A 246 -26.33 -29.54 13.55
C ASP A 246 -25.00 -29.39 12.78
N MET A 247 -24.71 -28.21 12.25
CA MET A 247 -23.44 -27.91 11.57
C MET A 247 -22.29 -27.80 12.57
N GLU A 248 -22.52 -27.17 13.72
CA GLU A 248 -21.51 -27.07 14.79
C GLU A 248 -21.13 -28.46 15.32
N ILE A 249 -22.11 -29.35 15.52
CA ILE A 249 -21.88 -30.74 15.91
C ILE A 249 -21.02 -31.49 14.87
N LYS A 250 -21.26 -31.26 13.56
CA LYS A 250 -20.46 -31.86 12.49
C LYS A 250 -19.03 -31.33 12.46
N LEU A 251 -18.84 -30.03 12.66
CA LEU A 251 -17.52 -29.40 12.73
C LEU A 251 -16.73 -29.88 13.95
N GLU A 252 -17.39 -30.06 15.10
CA GLU A 252 -16.80 -30.63 16.30
C GLU A 252 -16.33 -32.08 16.06
N ALA A 253 -17.22 -32.93 15.53
CA ALA A 253 -16.91 -34.33 15.23
C ALA A 253 -15.73 -34.44 14.25
N GLN A 254 -15.74 -33.65 13.18
CA GLN A 254 -14.65 -33.60 12.19
C GLN A 254 -13.33 -33.14 12.82
N SER A 255 -13.36 -32.10 13.65
CA SER A 255 -12.14 -31.58 14.31
C SER A 255 -11.53 -32.63 15.24
N LYS A 256 -12.37 -33.32 16.03
CA LYS A 256 -11.92 -34.41 16.91
C LYS A 256 -11.31 -35.58 16.15
N GLU A 257 -11.93 -36.00 15.05
CA GLU A 257 -11.41 -37.10 14.21
C GLU A 257 -10.08 -36.72 13.54
N LEU A 258 -9.97 -35.50 13.00
CA LEU A 258 -8.73 -34.99 12.40
C LEU A 258 -7.60 -34.95 13.43
N TRP A 259 -7.86 -34.43 14.64
CA TRP A 259 -6.86 -34.35 15.70
C TRP A 259 -6.48 -35.72 16.28
N ALA A 260 -7.40 -36.69 16.31
CA ALA A 260 -7.08 -38.07 16.67
C ALA A 260 -6.05 -38.68 15.71
N ILE A 261 -6.25 -38.50 14.38
CA ILE A 261 -5.28 -38.95 13.37
C ILE A 261 -3.94 -38.23 13.54
N LYS A 262 -3.94 -36.90 13.75
CA LYS A 262 -2.70 -36.15 14.00
C LYS A 262 -1.96 -36.68 15.24
N ASP A 263 -2.67 -36.92 16.34
CA ASP A 263 -2.06 -37.41 17.58
C ASP A 263 -1.49 -38.83 17.44
N ASP A 264 -2.15 -39.69 16.66
CA ASP A 264 -1.65 -41.04 16.37
C ASP A 264 -0.46 -41.03 15.41
N LEU A 265 -0.49 -40.22 14.36
CA LEU A 265 0.65 -40.02 13.45
C LEU A 265 1.88 -39.57 14.23
N LYS A 266 1.71 -38.62 15.15
CA LYS A 266 2.79 -38.14 16.02
C LYS A 266 3.39 -39.26 16.90
N LYS A 267 2.57 -40.18 17.41
CA LYS A 267 3.01 -41.27 18.30
C LYS A 267 3.68 -42.41 17.55
N HIS A 268 3.21 -42.72 16.35
CA HIS A 268 3.50 -43.98 15.69
C HIS A 268 4.22 -43.86 14.34
N VAL A 269 4.35 -42.65 13.77
CA VAL A 269 4.91 -42.45 12.42
C VAL A 269 6.02 -41.41 12.47
N THR A 270 7.16 -41.74 11.86
CA THR A 270 8.33 -40.86 11.79
C THR A 270 8.19 -39.82 10.67
N THR A 271 8.98 -38.76 10.74
CA THR A 271 8.98 -37.70 9.69
C THR A 271 9.34 -38.22 8.29
N PRO A 272 10.33 -39.11 8.10
CA PRO A 272 10.59 -39.72 6.81
C PRO A 272 9.40 -40.54 6.28
N GLU A 273 8.80 -41.39 7.11
CA GLU A 273 7.62 -42.19 6.71
C GLU A 273 6.44 -41.30 6.30
N MET A 274 6.23 -40.16 6.96
CA MET A 274 5.22 -39.19 6.55
C MET A 274 5.51 -38.58 5.17
N ARG A 275 6.77 -38.31 4.84
CA ARG A 275 7.15 -37.81 3.50
C ARG A 275 6.93 -38.87 2.43
N GLU A 276 7.38 -40.09 2.67
CA GLU A 276 7.15 -41.23 1.75
C GLU A 276 5.65 -41.47 1.54
N MET A 277 4.84 -41.31 2.59
CA MET A 277 3.38 -41.45 2.48
C MET A 277 2.76 -40.33 1.64
N LEU A 278 3.21 -39.08 1.78
CA LEU A 278 2.76 -37.97 0.95
C LEU A 278 3.20 -38.15 -0.52
N GLU A 279 4.42 -38.63 -0.74
CA GLU A 279 4.99 -38.92 -2.06
C GLU A 279 4.18 -40.00 -2.78
N ALA A 280 3.84 -41.10 -2.10
CA ALA A 280 3.01 -42.17 -2.65
C ALA A 280 1.61 -41.71 -3.10
N ASN A 281 1.14 -40.55 -2.60
CA ASN A 281 -0.15 -39.96 -2.94
C ASN A 281 -0.02 -38.67 -3.78
N ASP A 282 1.14 -38.40 -4.37
CA ASP A 282 1.41 -37.19 -5.18
C ASP A 282 1.09 -35.87 -4.45
N GLN A 283 1.35 -35.80 -3.15
CA GLN A 283 1.09 -34.63 -2.30
C GLN A 283 2.38 -33.86 -1.94
N ASP A 284 2.22 -32.65 -1.41
CA ASP A 284 3.36 -31.79 -1.04
C ASP A 284 4.20 -32.35 0.11
N LEU A 285 5.52 -32.42 -0.10
CA LEU A 285 6.53 -32.92 0.84
C LEU A 285 7.18 -31.81 1.68
N ALA A 286 6.88 -30.54 1.37
CA ALA A 286 7.50 -29.40 2.02
C ALA A 286 6.90 -29.13 3.41
N GLY A 287 7.73 -28.57 4.30
CA GLY A 287 7.28 -28.06 5.60
C GLY A 287 7.90 -28.75 6.81
N SER A 288 7.46 -28.32 8.00
CA SER A 288 7.86 -28.91 9.27
C SER A 288 7.12 -30.22 9.55
N GLU A 289 7.55 -30.99 10.55
CA GLU A 289 6.82 -32.19 11.00
C GLU A 289 5.33 -31.92 11.27
N PHE A 290 5.00 -30.75 11.81
CA PHE A 290 3.61 -30.34 12.03
C PHE A 290 2.83 -30.16 10.72
N ASP A 291 3.46 -29.57 9.69
CA ASP A 291 2.84 -29.33 8.38
C ASP A 291 2.59 -30.66 7.65
N LEU A 292 3.59 -31.55 7.67
CA LEU A 292 3.47 -32.90 7.10
C LEU A 292 2.34 -33.70 7.76
N ARG A 293 2.24 -33.62 9.09
CA ARG A 293 1.17 -34.26 9.86
C ARG A 293 -0.21 -33.73 9.50
N ASP A 294 -0.33 -32.43 9.28
CA ASP A 294 -1.57 -31.80 8.84
C ASP A 294 -1.98 -32.26 7.43
N HIS A 295 -1.03 -32.34 6.49
CA HIS A 295 -1.28 -32.83 5.13
C HIS A 295 -1.67 -34.32 5.14
N CYS A 296 -0.93 -35.14 5.89
CA CYS A 296 -1.22 -36.57 6.05
C CYS A 296 -2.61 -36.78 6.66
N ALA A 297 -2.96 -36.05 7.72
CA ALA A 297 -4.26 -36.20 8.37
C ALA A 297 -5.42 -35.80 7.46
N ASP A 298 -5.28 -34.72 6.69
CA ASP A 298 -6.30 -34.32 5.70
C ASP A 298 -6.47 -35.39 4.61
N GLY A 299 -5.37 -35.88 4.05
CA GLY A 299 -5.37 -36.91 3.01
C GLY A 299 -5.89 -38.26 3.50
N MET A 300 -5.50 -38.68 4.70
CA MET A 300 -5.97 -39.91 5.34
C MET A 300 -7.48 -39.87 5.61
N LEU A 301 -8.02 -38.72 6.04
CA LEU A 301 -9.44 -38.61 6.38
C LEU A 301 -10.33 -38.38 5.15
N PHE A 302 -9.94 -37.51 4.23
CA PHE A 302 -10.79 -37.05 3.12
C PHE A 302 -10.35 -37.56 1.73
N GLY A 303 -9.16 -38.15 1.61
CA GLY A 303 -8.57 -38.60 0.34
C GLY A 303 -7.53 -37.61 -0.21
N ALA A 304 -6.69 -38.03 -1.17
CA ALA A 304 -5.66 -37.17 -1.74
C ALA A 304 -6.25 -36.01 -2.57
N LEU A 305 -5.67 -34.81 -2.47
CA LEU A 305 -6.11 -33.64 -3.23
C LEU A 305 -5.59 -33.72 -4.67
N GLY A 306 -6.41 -33.29 -5.62
CA GLY A 306 -5.99 -33.04 -6.99
C GLY A 306 -5.06 -31.83 -7.08
N LYS A 307 -4.35 -31.73 -8.20
CA LYS A 307 -3.47 -30.58 -8.48
C LYS A 307 -4.30 -29.35 -8.83
N CYS A 308 -3.74 -28.17 -8.59
CA CYS A 308 -4.36 -26.90 -8.96
C CYS A 308 -4.63 -26.85 -10.47
N SER A 309 -5.84 -26.44 -10.86
CA SER A 309 -6.26 -26.34 -12.26
C SER A 309 -5.51 -25.26 -13.06
N ILE A 310 -4.89 -24.29 -12.38
CA ILE A 310 -4.19 -23.17 -13.02
C ILE A 310 -2.69 -23.44 -13.17
N CYS A 311 -2.01 -23.87 -12.09
CA CYS A 311 -0.55 -24.02 -12.10
C CYS A 311 -0.04 -25.43 -11.79
N SER A 312 -0.94 -26.42 -11.66
CA SER A 312 -0.61 -27.78 -11.23
C SER A 312 0.07 -27.90 -9.85
N GLY A 313 0.08 -26.83 -9.06
CA GLY A 313 0.61 -26.81 -7.69
C GLY A 313 -0.30 -27.49 -6.67
N SER A 314 0.21 -27.67 -5.45
CA SER A 314 -0.52 -28.32 -4.35
C SER A 314 -1.55 -27.40 -3.70
N LEU A 315 -2.69 -27.98 -3.33
CA LEU A 315 -3.77 -27.31 -2.60
C LEU A 315 -3.68 -27.62 -1.11
N HIS A 316 -3.87 -26.62 -0.26
CA HIS A 316 -3.88 -26.80 1.19
C HIS A 316 -5.08 -26.08 1.79
N TYR A 317 -5.69 -26.69 2.79
CA TYR A 317 -6.78 -26.08 3.53
C TYR A 317 -6.25 -24.94 4.42
N SER A 318 -6.78 -23.73 4.24
CA SER A 318 -6.44 -22.56 5.05
C SER A 318 -7.60 -21.57 5.10
N GLY A 319 -8.11 -21.30 6.29
CA GLY A 319 -9.08 -20.22 6.54
C GLY A 319 -10.45 -20.46 5.89
N GLY A 320 -10.95 -21.70 5.93
CA GLY A 320 -12.28 -22.06 5.43
C GLY A 320 -12.34 -22.48 3.95
N GLU A 321 -11.22 -22.46 3.21
CA GLU A 321 -11.15 -22.89 1.81
C GLU A 321 -9.80 -23.57 1.51
N TYR A 322 -9.67 -24.21 0.34
CA TYR A 322 -8.42 -24.74 -0.16
C TYR A 322 -7.74 -23.70 -1.04
N ARG A 323 -6.47 -23.43 -0.79
CA ARG A 323 -5.67 -22.46 -1.54
C ARG A 323 -4.48 -23.14 -2.19
N CYS A 324 -4.21 -22.74 -3.42
CA CYS A 324 -2.98 -23.12 -4.10
C CYS A 324 -1.79 -22.43 -3.44
N HIS A 325 -0.74 -23.21 -3.17
CA HIS A 325 0.53 -22.70 -2.66
C HIS A 325 1.63 -22.69 -3.73
N GLY A 326 1.28 -23.04 -4.97
CA GLY A 326 2.16 -22.99 -6.12
C GLY A 326 2.32 -21.58 -6.70
N TYR A 327 3.08 -21.51 -7.79
CA TYR A 327 3.34 -20.29 -8.53
C TYR A 327 2.67 -20.35 -9.89
N LEU A 328 2.00 -19.27 -10.29
CA LEU A 328 1.44 -19.16 -11.64
C LEU A 328 2.57 -19.00 -12.66
N SER A 329 3.54 -18.18 -12.32
CA SER A 329 4.74 -17.91 -13.10
C SER A 329 5.91 -17.66 -12.15
N ALA A 330 7.10 -17.41 -12.70
CA ALA A 330 8.24 -16.95 -11.91
C ALA A 330 8.04 -15.59 -11.19
N TRP A 331 7.01 -14.84 -11.57
CA TRP A 331 6.71 -13.50 -11.05
C TRP A 331 5.59 -13.50 -10.01
N SER A 332 4.67 -14.46 -10.05
CA SER A 332 3.47 -14.43 -9.19
C SER A 332 3.11 -15.76 -8.56
N LYS A 333 2.64 -15.66 -7.32
CA LYS A 333 1.98 -16.77 -6.64
C LYS A 333 0.63 -17.05 -7.28
N CYS A 334 0.26 -18.33 -7.31
CA CYS A 334 -1.06 -18.72 -7.76
C CYS A 334 -2.09 -18.27 -6.71
N SER A 335 -3.08 -17.49 -7.14
CA SER A 335 -4.17 -17.02 -6.26
C SER A 335 -5.40 -17.94 -6.27
N TYR A 336 -5.29 -19.13 -6.86
CA TYR A 336 -6.41 -20.06 -6.97
C TYR A 336 -6.87 -20.52 -5.58
N SER A 337 -8.17 -20.41 -5.32
CA SER A 337 -8.82 -21.00 -4.14
C SER A 337 -10.15 -21.65 -4.51
N THR A 338 -10.55 -22.65 -3.74
CA THR A 338 -11.81 -23.38 -3.92
C THR A 338 -12.34 -23.91 -2.60
N THR A 339 -13.66 -23.94 -2.44
CA THR A 339 -14.35 -24.64 -1.35
C THR A 339 -14.63 -26.11 -1.69
N GLU A 340 -14.51 -26.48 -2.96
CA GLU A 340 -14.78 -27.83 -3.46
C GLU A 340 -13.56 -28.33 -4.25
N PRO A 341 -12.49 -28.77 -3.57
CA PRO A 341 -11.34 -29.31 -4.26
C PRO A 341 -11.66 -30.67 -4.88
N GLU A 342 -11.13 -30.92 -6.07
CA GLU A 342 -11.13 -32.27 -6.63
C GLU A 342 -10.24 -33.18 -5.77
N ARG A 343 -10.72 -34.39 -5.46
CA ARG A 343 -9.96 -35.40 -4.72
C ARG A 343 -9.82 -36.67 -5.53
N LEU A 344 -8.63 -37.27 -5.50
CA LEU A 344 -8.33 -38.51 -6.22
C LEU A 344 -9.18 -39.66 -5.66
N LYS A 345 -9.86 -40.37 -6.57
CA LYS A 345 -10.70 -41.53 -6.22
C LYS A 345 -9.81 -42.73 -5.94
N GLY A 346 -9.81 -43.23 -4.71
CA GLY A 346 -9.03 -44.42 -4.35
C GLY A 346 -8.76 -44.55 -2.85
N LYS A 347 -7.99 -45.56 -2.47
CA LYS A 347 -7.46 -45.66 -1.11
C LYS A 347 -6.23 -44.76 -0.96
N TRP A 348 -6.06 -44.17 0.22
CA TRP A 348 -4.85 -43.44 0.57
C TRP A 348 -3.70 -44.44 0.67
N LYS A 349 -2.65 -44.25 -0.12
CA LYS A 349 -1.52 -45.17 -0.18
C LYS A 349 -0.61 -44.97 1.03
N ILE A 350 0.03 -46.05 1.47
CA ILE A 350 1.09 -46.03 2.49
C ILE A 350 2.41 -46.46 1.83
N PRO A 351 3.58 -46.15 2.41
CA PRO A 351 4.87 -46.52 1.84
C PRO A 351 4.98 -48.02 1.55
N GLU A 352 5.46 -48.38 0.35
CA GLU A 352 5.61 -49.78 -0.06
C GLU A 352 6.63 -50.50 0.82
N GLY A 353 6.25 -51.66 1.38
CA GLY A 353 7.12 -52.43 2.27
C GLY A 353 7.26 -51.89 3.70
N THR A 354 6.42 -50.93 4.13
CA THR A 354 6.49 -50.41 5.51
C THR A 354 6.29 -51.50 6.57
N SER A 355 7.18 -51.55 7.56
CA SER A 355 7.05 -52.39 8.75
C SER A 355 6.19 -51.74 9.85
N ASN A 356 5.65 -50.55 9.60
CA ASN A 356 4.89 -49.80 10.58
C ASN A 356 3.51 -50.42 10.82
N GLN A 357 3.35 -51.05 11.99
CA GLN A 357 2.10 -51.74 12.34
C GLN A 357 0.88 -50.82 12.39
N TYR A 358 1.07 -49.54 12.74
CA TYR A 358 -0.03 -48.57 12.79
C TYR A 358 -0.56 -48.30 11.38
N LEU A 359 0.33 -47.93 10.45
CA LEU A 359 -0.04 -47.64 9.05
C LEU A 359 -0.68 -48.86 8.37
N CYS A 360 -0.12 -50.05 8.58
CA CYS A 360 -0.68 -51.30 8.04
C CYS A 360 -2.08 -51.61 8.59
N LYS A 361 -2.32 -51.42 9.89
CA LYS A 361 -3.65 -51.60 10.50
C LYS A 361 -4.63 -50.54 10.01
N TRP A 362 -4.20 -49.28 9.96
CA TRP A 362 -5.02 -48.17 9.49
C TRP A 362 -5.44 -48.36 8.03
N PHE A 363 -4.50 -48.71 7.14
CA PHE A 363 -4.75 -48.93 5.72
C PHE A 363 -5.79 -50.04 5.47
N LYS A 364 -5.74 -51.12 6.26
CA LYS A 364 -6.76 -52.19 6.22
C LYS A 364 -8.13 -51.71 6.69
N SER A 365 -8.18 -50.84 7.71
CA SER A 365 -9.41 -50.28 8.27
C SER A 365 -10.04 -49.16 7.43
N GLN A 366 -9.38 -48.77 6.34
CA GLN A 366 -9.78 -47.59 5.58
C GLN A 366 -11.09 -47.79 4.81
N LYS A 367 -12.05 -46.88 5.02
CA LYS A 367 -13.28 -46.81 4.23
C LYS A 367 -12.98 -46.50 2.76
N VAL A 368 -13.74 -47.13 1.85
CA VAL A 368 -13.66 -46.90 0.39
C VAL A 368 -14.29 -45.55 0.02
N LYS A 369 -15.42 -45.21 0.64
CA LYS A 369 -16.05 -43.89 0.51
C LYS A 369 -15.57 -42.99 1.64
N LYS A 370 -14.82 -41.95 1.30
CA LYS A 370 -14.33 -40.94 2.25
C LYS A 370 -15.41 -39.89 2.54
N PRO A 371 -15.49 -39.37 3.77
CA PRO A 371 -16.34 -38.22 4.07
C PRO A 371 -15.87 -36.98 3.29
N VAL A 372 -16.79 -36.05 3.02
CA VAL A 372 -16.45 -34.73 2.46
C VAL A 372 -16.12 -33.79 3.62
N ARG A 373 -15.05 -33.01 3.50
CA ARG A 373 -14.69 -32.01 4.53
C ARG A 373 -15.80 -30.97 4.63
N VAL A 374 -16.38 -30.84 5.82
CA VAL A 374 -17.29 -29.76 6.17
C VAL A 374 -16.47 -28.50 6.39
N LEU A 375 -16.77 -27.46 5.61
CA LEU A 375 -16.17 -26.14 5.75
C LEU A 375 -17.05 -25.27 6.65
N PRO A 376 -16.47 -24.36 7.45
CA PRO A 376 -17.25 -23.32 8.10
C PRO A 376 -18.04 -22.55 7.03
N PRO A 377 -19.28 -22.11 7.31
CA PRO A 377 -19.99 -21.25 6.38
C PRO A 377 -19.09 -20.04 6.09
N PRO A 378 -19.01 -19.58 4.83
CA PRO A 378 -18.31 -18.33 4.55
C PRO A 378 -18.92 -17.28 5.47
N SER A 379 -18.09 -16.68 6.34
CA SER A 379 -18.49 -15.54 7.15
C SER A 379 -19.21 -14.61 6.19
N SER A 380 -20.47 -14.30 6.47
CA SER A 380 -21.36 -13.62 5.53
C SER A 380 -20.69 -12.38 4.96
N ASN A 381 -20.06 -12.54 3.81
CA ASN A 381 -19.89 -11.48 2.85
C ASN A 381 -21.32 -11.11 2.53
N LYS A 382 -21.83 -10.05 3.18
CA LYS A 382 -22.85 -9.21 2.57
C LYS A 382 -22.46 -9.10 1.12
N GLY A 383 -23.31 -9.59 0.23
CA GLY A 383 -23.03 -9.64 -1.19
C GLY A 383 -22.39 -8.33 -1.63
N LEU A 384 -21.33 -8.45 -2.41
CA LEU A 384 -20.89 -7.41 -3.34
C LEU A 384 -21.99 -7.22 -4.40
N GLY A 385 -23.15 -6.72 -3.99
CA GLY A 385 -23.85 -5.75 -4.82
C GLY A 385 -22.98 -4.53 -4.79
N HIS A 386 -22.49 -4.11 -5.96
CA HIS A 386 -21.70 -2.89 -6.19
C HIS A 386 -21.25 -2.19 -4.90
N GLN A 387 -20.07 -2.56 -4.40
CA GLN A 387 -19.35 -1.63 -3.55
C GLN A 387 -18.86 -0.49 -4.46
N SER A 388 -19.75 0.49 -4.67
CA SER A 388 -19.33 1.85 -4.43
C SER A 388 -18.58 1.84 -3.09
N ALA A 389 -17.37 2.40 -3.09
CA ALA A 389 -16.46 2.47 -1.97
C ALA A 389 -17.18 2.41 -0.61
N GLN A 390 -16.95 1.35 0.18
CA GLN A 390 -17.35 1.36 1.59
C GLN A 390 -16.77 2.64 2.20
N PRO A 391 -17.59 3.52 2.80
CA PRO A 391 -17.08 4.72 3.40
C PRO A 391 -16.14 4.29 4.52
N SER A 392 -14.88 4.73 4.45
CA SER A 392 -14.15 5.12 5.65
C SER A 392 -15.17 5.71 6.61
N LYS A 393 -15.25 5.26 7.88
CA LYS A 393 -16.06 5.90 8.94
C LYS A 393 -16.20 7.36 8.55
N VAL A 394 -17.37 7.75 8.05
CA VAL A 394 -17.55 9.14 7.64
C VAL A 394 -17.62 9.83 8.99
N GLU A 395 -16.47 10.26 9.48
CA GLU A 395 -16.43 11.41 10.35
C GLU A 395 -17.05 12.51 9.51
N THR A 396 -18.37 12.64 9.66
CA THR A 396 -19.09 13.85 9.35
C THR A 396 -18.33 14.99 10.01
N LEU A 397 -18.38 16.18 9.42
CA LEU A 397 -17.68 17.35 9.96
C LEU A 397 -18.23 17.78 11.35
N GLU A 398 -19.24 17.09 11.87
CA GLU A 398 -19.77 17.23 13.23
C GLU A 398 -18.67 17.06 14.30
N GLY A 399 -18.41 18.14 15.02
CA GLY A 399 -17.41 18.20 16.08
C GLY A 399 -15.97 18.39 15.60
N PHE A 400 -15.74 18.70 14.30
CA PHE A 400 -14.40 18.92 13.76
C PHE A 400 -13.79 20.25 14.28
N LYS A 401 -12.75 20.17 15.10
CA LYS A 401 -12.13 21.31 15.79
C LYS A 401 -10.88 21.79 15.08
N VAL A 402 -10.93 22.97 14.48
CA VAL A 402 -9.83 23.54 13.67
C VAL A 402 -9.31 24.83 14.30
N SER A 403 -8.02 25.07 14.22
CA SER A 403 -7.41 26.36 14.55
C SER A 403 -6.69 26.92 13.32
N PHE A 404 -6.49 28.23 13.25
CA PHE A 404 -5.93 28.92 12.08
C PHE A 404 -4.70 29.74 12.47
N ALA A 405 -3.73 29.83 11.57
CA ALA A 405 -2.59 30.75 11.64
C ALA A 405 -2.43 31.50 10.29
N GLY A 406 -2.15 32.80 10.35
CA GLY A 406 -1.80 33.62 9.18
C GLY A 406 -2.96 34.21 8.35
N PHE A 407 -4.22 34.19 8.81
CA PHE A 407 -5.36 34.72 8.03
C PHE A 407 -5.73 36.19 8.36
N PRO A 408 -6.19 36.99 7.37
CA PRO A 408 -6.91 38.25 7.60
C PRO A 408 -8.27 38.02 8.31
N LYS A 409 -8.74 39.00 9.11
CA LYS A 409 -10.01 38.89 9.87
C LYS A 409 -11.22 38.62 8.96
N GLU A 410 -11.32 39.36 7.85
CA GLU A 410 -12.42 39.28 6.88
C GLU A 410 -12.57 37.87 6.26
N SER A 411 -11.46 37.16 6.02
CA SER A 411 -11.47 35.78 5.50
C SER A 411 -11.79 34.74 6.58
N MET A 412 -11.52 35.05 7.86
CA MET A 412 -11.83 34.17 8.98
C MET A 412 -13.33 34.06 9.24
N GLU A 413 -14.09 35.13 9.01
CA GLU A 413 -15.56 35.11 9.15
C GLU A 413 -16.22 34.19 8.11
N GLU A 414 -15.73 34.19 6.86
CA GLU A 414 -16.22 33.27 5.82
C GLU A 414 -15.92 31.81 6.14
N TRP A 415 -14.70 31.52 6.60
CA TRP A 415 -14.30 30.17 7.02
C TRP A 415 -15.08 29.71 8.26
N LYS A 416 -15.37 30.64 9.17
CA LYS A 416 -16.22 30.38 10.32
C LYS A 416 -17.63 29.98 9.91
N SER A 417 -18.24 30.72 8.99
CA SER A 417 -19.56 30.37 8.45
C SER A 417 -19.56 29.00 7.75
N LYS A 418 -18.53 28.70 6.94
CA LYS A 418 -18.39 27.42 6.22
C LYS A 418 -18.16 26.21 7.15
N ILE A 419 -17.38 26.38 8.22
CA ILE A 419 -17.08 25.31 9.17
C ILE A 419 -18.24 25.09 10.15
N GLU A 420 -18.83 26.17 10.68
CA GLU A 420 -20.01 26.07 11.57
C GLU A 420 -21.22 25.51 10.81
N GLY A 421 -21.40 25.88 9.53
CA GLY A 421 -22.43 25.32 8.65
C GLY A 421 -22.29 23.82 8.36
N THR A 422 -21.14 23.21 8.67
CA THR A 422 -20.88 21.76 8.54
C THR A 422 -20.79 21.05 9.90
N GLY A 423 -21.11 21.74 11.01
CA GLY A 423 -21.07 21.18 12.36
C GLY A 423 -19.70 21.19 13.05
N GLY A 424 -18.70 21.85 12.46
CA GLY A 424 -17.35 22.01 13.03
C GLY A 424 -17.23 23.20 14.01
N LEU A 425 -16.15 23.23 14.78
CA LEU A 425 -15.86 24.25 15.80
C LEU A 425 -14.49 24.91 15.53
N ILE A 426 -14.44 26.24 15.56
CA ILE A 426 -13.16 26.95 15.45
C ILE A 426 -12.58 27.23 16.84
N HIS A 427 -11.35 26.79 17.06
CA HIS A 427 -10.56 27.17 18.22
C HIS A 427 -9.73 28.41 17.91
N ALA A 428 -9.96 29.49 18.66
CA ALA A 428 -9.19 30.73 18.56
C ALA A 428 -7.68 30.55 18.82
N LYS A 429 -7.29 29.51 19.56
CA LYS A 429 -5.91 29.06 19.78
C LYS A 429 -5.87 27.53 19.88
N VAL A 430 -4.75 26.92 19.54
CA VAL A 430 -4.49 25.48 19.61
C VAL A 430 -4.67 24.97 21.05
N LYS A 431 -5.54 23.97 21.22
CA LYS A 431 -5.86 23.27 22.48
C LYS A 431 -5.60 21.77 22.32
N LYS A 432 -5.67 21.00 23.41
CA LYS A 432 -5.38 19.55 23.42
C LYS A 432 -6.36 18.72 22.60
N ASP A 433 -7.55 19.24 22.38
CA ASP A 433 -8.64 18.65 21.59
C ASP A 433 -8.78 19.26 20.19
N THR A 434 -7.86 20.13 19.76
CA THR A 434 -7.79 20.62 18.38
C THR A 434 -7.35 19.49 17.44
N ASN A 435 -8.08 19.29 16.34
CA ASN A 435 -7.81 18.22 15.37
C ASN A 435 -6.69 18.55 14.38
N CYS A 436 -6.60 19.80 13.90
CA CYS A 436 -5.53 20.29 13.02
C CYS A 436 -5.37 21.82 13.10
N LEU A 437 -4.19 22.30 12.72
CA LEU A 437 -3.88 23.73 12.52
C LEU A 437 -3.81 23.99 11.01
N VAL A 438 -4.56 24.97 10.53
CA VAL A 438 -4.60 25.36 9.10
C VAL A 438 -3.82 26.65 8.91
N VAL A 439 -2.92 26.66 7.91
CA VAL A 439 -2.07 27.81 7.59
C VAL A 439 -2.44 28.35 6.21
N SER A 440 -2.58 29.68 6.10
CA SER A 440 -2.65 30.38 4.81
C SER A 440 -1.25 30.89 4.45
N GLY A 441 -0.79 30.62 3.23
CA GLY A 441 0.55 31.01 2.76
C GLY A 441 1.70 30.13 3.26
N GLU A 442 2.92 30.66 3.19
CA GLU A 442 4.11 29.96 3.68
C GLU A 442 4.13 29.90 5.22
N PRO A 443 4.50 28.75 5.81
CA PRO A 443 4.53 28.61 7.26
C PRO A 443 5.67 29.46 7.86
N ASP A 444 5.33 30.49 8.61
CA ASP A 444 6.31 31.18 9.46
C ASP A 444 6.61 30.34 10.70
N ASP A 445 7.79 29.71 10.74
CA ASP A 445 8.23 28.90 11.87
C ASP A 445 8.42 29.70 13.17
N GLN A 446 8.36 31.04 13.15
CA GLN A 446 8.35 31.88 14.35
C GLN A 446 6.98 31.98 15.02
N ASP A 447 5.88 31.64 14.32
CA ASP A 447 4.51 31.77 14.82
C ASP A 447 4.30 30.91 16.09
N PRO A 448 3.78 31.51 17.18
CA PRO A 448 3.61 30.82 18.46
C PRO A 448 2.62 29.65 18.39
N GLU A 449 1.60 29.71 17.54
CA GLU A 449 0.59 28.65 17.39
C GLU A 449 1.13 27.50 16.53
N ILE A 450 1.97 27.77 15.52
CA ILE A 450 2.71 26.75 14.76
C ILE A 450 3.68 26.00 15.69
N LYS A 451 4.49 26.71 16.48
CA LYS A 451 5.39 26.10 17.49
C LYS A 451 4.63 25.24 18.50
N LYS A 452 3.46 25.72 18.95
CA LYS A 452 2.61 25.02 19.92
C LYS A 452 1.96 23.76 19.32
N ALA A 453 1.45 23.81 18.09
CA ALA A 453 0.93 22.65 17.38
C ALA A 453 2.00 21.57 17.20
N ARG A 454 3.24 21.95 16.83
CA ARG A 454 4.38 21.03 16.73
C ARG A 454 4.69 20.36 18.07
N ARG A 455 4.78 21.12 19.17
CA ARG A 455 5.00 20.58 20.53
C ARG A 455 3.91 19.58 20.95
N MET A 456 2.68 19.82 20.52
CA MET A 456 1.51 19.01 20.85
C MET A 456 1.25 17.87 19.84
N LYS A 457 2.08 17.72 18.81
CA LYS A 457 1.93 16.75 17.70
C LYS A 457 0.59 16.87 16.97
N ILE A 458 0.06 18.08 16.86
CA ILE A 458 -1.17 18.38 16.11
C ILE A 458 -0.79 18.58 14.63
N PRO A 459 -1.48 17.92 13.67
CA PRO A 459 -1.22 18.08 12.24
C PRO A 459 -1.35 19.53 11.77
N ILE A 460 -0.35 20.01 11.01
CA ILE A 460 -0.35 21.34 10.38
C ILE A 460 -0.61 21.13 8.89
N VAL A 461 -1.68 21.71 8.36
CA VAL A 461 -2.18 21.46 7.00
C VAL A 461 -2.47 22.75 6.24
N ARG A 462 -2.49 22.67 4.91
CA ARG A 462 -2.85 23.80 4.03
C ARG A 462 -4.36 24.04 3.99
N GLU A 463 -4.77 25.24 3.56
CA GLU A 463 -6.18 25.60 3.34
C GLU A 463 -6.92 24.65 2.38
N SER A 464 -6.21 24.09 1.39
CA SER A 464 -6.78 23.13 0.43
C SER A 464 -7.38 21.89 1.10
N TYR A 465 -6.87 21.51 2.28
CA TYR A 465 -7.44 20.43 3.07
C TYR A 465 -8.89 20.72 3.49
N LEU A 466 -9.17 21.94 3.96
CA LEU A 466 -10.52 22.31 4.38
C LEU A 466 -11.46 22.43 3.19
N VAL A 467 -10.99 22.99 2.07
CA VAL A 467 -11.76 23.07 0.82
C VAL A 467 -12.18 21.67 0.37
N ASP A 468 -11.23 20.74 0.31
CA ASP A 468 -11.50 19.37 -0.14
C ASP A 468 -12.37 18.58 0.84
N CYS A 469 -12.23 18.82 2.16
CA CYS A 469 -13.09 18.21 3.16
C CYS A 469 -14.55 18.70 3.07
N ILE A 470 -14.76 20.00 2.83
CA ILE A 470 -16.09 20.61 2.69
C ILE A 470 -16.76 20.19 1.38
N THR A 471 -16.04 20.24 0.25
CA THR A 471 -16.56 19.83 -1.07
C THR A 471 -16.96 18.36 -1.08
N ARG A 472 -16.22 17.50 -0.36
CA ARG A 472 -16.47 16.05 -0.31
C ARG A 472 -17.33 15.62 0.88
N GLN A 473 -17.77 16.57 1.74
CA GLN A 473 -18.54 16.34 2.96
C GLN A 473 -17.98 15.21 3.85
N LYS A 474 -16.65 15.10 3.92
CA LYS A 474 -15.96 14.07 4.71
C LYS A 474 -14.59 14.55 5.16
N ARG A 475 -14.17 14.13 6.35
CA ARG A 475 -12.80 14.37 6.82
C ARG A 475 -11.79 13.52 6.03
N LEU A 476 -10.81 14.16 5.41
CA LEU A 476 -9.77 13.50 4.64
C LEU A 476 -8.56 13.13 5.53
N PRO A 477 -7.74 12.12 5.16
CA PRO A 477 -6.47 11.86 5.84
C PRO A 477 -5.53 13.07 5.73
N PHE A 478 -4.88 13.43 6.84
CA PHE A 478 -3.98 14.59 6.87
C PHE A 478 -2.68 14.37 6.07
N ASP A 479 -2.28 13.12 5.81
CA ASP A 479 -0.96 12.78 5.27
C ASP A 479 -0.69 13.40 3.90
N LEU A 480 -1.72 13.62 3.09
CA LEU A 480 -1.60 14.26 1.77
C LEU A 480 -1.55 15.79 1.82
N TYR A 481 -1.85 16.40 2.97
CA TYR A 481 -2.02 17.84 3.13
C TYR A 481 -1.12 18.45 4.21
N LYS A 482 -0.32 17.61 4.88
CA LYS A 482 0.65 18.03 5.90
C LYS A 482 1.70 18.94 5.28
N ILE A 483 1.94 20.06 5.94
CA ILE A 483 3.10 20.91 5.64
C ILE A 483 4.27 20.34 6.44
N GLU A 484 5.06 19.46 5.83
CA GLU A 484 6.36 19.08 6.38
C GLU A 484 7.34 20.25 6.16
N ALA A 485 8.18 20.50 7.16
CA ALA A 485 9.10 21.63 7.12
C ALA A 485 10.12 21.44 5.98
N VAL A 486 10.26 22.47 5.14
CA VAL A 486 11.22 22.58 4.03
C VAL A 486 12.70 22.51 4.51
N GLY A 487 12.93 22.43 5.82
CA GLY A 487 14.26 22.35 6.44
C GLY A 487 14.91 20.96 6.49
N GLU A 488 14.18 19.85 6.28
CA GLU A 488 14.77 18.49 6.30
C GLU A 488 15.00 17.89 4.90
N ALA A 489 14.17 18.23 3.90
CA ALA A 489 14.37 17.77 2.52
C ALA A 489 15.63 18.37 1.86
N SER A 490 15.92 19.64 2.18
CA SER A 490 17.05 20.39 1.62
C SER A 490 18.43 19.93 2.12
N LYS A 491 18.49 19.07 3.16
CA LYS A 491 19.75 18.47 3.65
C LYS A 491 20.10 17.13 3.00
N SER A 492 19.25 16.58 2.14
CA SER A 492 19.51 15.32 1.43
C SER A 492 20.16 15.48 0.05
N MET A 493 20.74 16.65 -0.25
CA MET A 493 21.56 16.82 -1.45
C MET A 493 22.85 15.98 -1.30
N VAL A 494 22.74 14.69 -1.57
CA VAL A 494 23.88 13.77 -1.62
C VAL A 494 24.28 13.65 -3.08
N THR A 495 25.37 14.34 -3.43
CA THR A 495 26.07 14.12 -4.69
C THR A 495 26.68 12.72 -4.65
N VAL A 496 26.18 11.84 -5.51
CA VAL A 496 26.72 10.48 -5.66
C VAL A 496 28.10 10.60 -6.31
N LYS A 497 29.16 10.41 -5.52
CA LYS A 497 30.52 10.39 -6.05
C LYS A 497 30.81 9.04 -6.69
N VAL A 498 31.11 9.05 -7.99
CA VAL A 498 31.49 7.86 -8.74
C VAL A 498 33.01 7.75 -8.80
N LYS A 499 33.56 6.66 -8.26
CA LYS A 499 34.97 6.28 -8.40
C LYS A 499 35.06 4.96 -9.14
N GLY A 500 35.70 4.94 -10.32
CA GLY A 500 35.67 3.76 -11.20
C GLY A 500 34.37 3.73 -12.03
N ARG A 501 33.86 2.54 -12.37
CA ARG A 501 32.65 2.36 -13.21
C ARG A 501 31.32 2.42 -12.46
N SER A 502 31.34 2.52 -11.14
CA SER A 502 30.13 2.44 -10.30
C SER A 502 30.26 3.28 -9.04
N ALA A 503 29.11 3.66 -8.46
CA ALA A 503 29.07 4.42 -7.22
C ALA A 503 29.01 3.53 -5.97
N VAL A 504 29.72 3.92 -4.92
CA VAL A 504 29.56 3.36 -3.58
C VAL A 504 28.31 3.95 -2.94
N HIS A 505 27.46 3.11 -2.35
CA HIS A 505 26.20 3.55 -1.75
C HIS A 505 26.45 4.35 -0.46
N GLU A 506 25.75 5.49 -0.26
CA GLU A 506 26.01 6.43 0.86
C GLU A 506 25.97 5.75 2.23
N SER A 507 24.99 4.85 2.44
CA SER A 507 24.75 4.21 3.73
C SER A 507 25.84 3.22 4.14
N SER A 508 26.84 2.98 3.27
CA SER A 508 28.07 2.28 3.64
C SER A 508 29.01 3.15 4.48
N GLY A 509 28.92 4.48 4.39
CA GLY A 509 29.87 5.42 4.98
C GLY A 509 31.23 5.47 4.28
N MET A 510 31.42 4.72 3.18
CA MET A 510 32.72 4.56 2.49
C MET A 510 32.78 5.25 1.13
N GLN A 511 31.84 6.14 0.81
CA GLN A 511 31.79 6.85 -0.48
C GLN A 511 33.06 7.65 -0.80
N ASP A 512 33.69 8.22 0.23
CA ASP A 512 34.88 9.06 0.09
C ASP A 512 36.19 8.26 0.24
N SER A 513 36.14 7.05 0.79
CA SER A 513 37.33 6.25 1.12
C SER A 513 37.49 4.96 0.32
N GLY A 514 36.44 4.47 -0.36
CA GLY A 514 36.51 3.26 -1.17
C GLY A 514 35.91 3.41 -2.56
N HIS A 515 36.16 2.40 -3.39
CA HIS A 515 35.60 2.24 -4.73
C HIS A 515 34.99 0.85 -4.89
N ILE A 516 34.09 0.67 -5.86
CA ILE A 516 33.52 -0.65 -6.15
C ILE A 516 34.59 -1.56 -6.75
N LEU A 517 34.69 -2.80 -6.25
CA LEU A 517 35.64 -3.77 -6.73
C LEU A 517 35.36 -4.14 -8.19
N GLU A 518 36.36 -3.94 -9.05
CA GLU A 518 36.37 -4.36 -10.45
C GLU A 518 37.43 -5.47 -10.63
N ASP A 519 37.01 -6.62 -11.19
CA ASP A 519 37.91 -7.73 -11.54
C ASP A 519 37.72 -8.13 -13.00
N GLY A 520 38.66 -7.69 -13.86
CA GLY A 520 38.57 -7.91 -15.31
C GLY A 520 37.40 -7.18 -15.97
N ARG A 521 36.32 -7.93 -16.30
CA ARG A 521 35.05 -7.38 -16.83
C ARG A 521 33.95 -7.31 -15.76
N SER A 522 34.15 -7.93 -14.61
CA SER A 522 33.16 -8.04 -13.55
C SER A 522 33.17 -6.82 -12.66
N ILE A 523 31.99 -6.23 -12.48
CA ILE A 523 31.74 -5.14 -11.55
C ILE A 523 30.87 -5.72 -10.43
N TYR A 524 31.40 -5.84 -9.22
CA TYR A 524 30.68 -6.46 -8.09
C TYR A 524 29.72 -5.47 -7.42
N ASN A 525 28.70 -5.08 -8.15
CA ASN A 525 27.61 -4.23 -7.70
C ASN A 525 26.30 -4.68 -8.35
N THR A 526 25.24 -4.82 -7.56
CA THR A 526 23.92 -5.15 -8.06
C THR A 526 22.83 -4.61 -7.15
N THR A 527 21.74 -4.19 -7.77
CA THR A 527 20.48 -3.87 -7.09
C THR A 527 19.44 -4.88 -7.53
N LEU A 528 18.79 -5.51 -6.57
CA LEU A 528 17.74 -6.49 -6.81
C LEU A 528 16.40 -5.91 -6.36
N ASN A 529 15.33 -6.21 -7.09
CA ASN A 529 13.97 -5.80 -6.77
C ASN A 529 13.00 -6.98 -6.81
N MET A 530 11.93 -6.90 -6.03
CA MET A 530 10.88 -7.90 -5.99
C MET A 530 9.55 -7.24 -5.61
N SER A 531 8.58 -7.29 -6.52
CA SER A 531 7.21 -6.85 -6.28
C SER A 531 6.26 -8.03 -6.43
N ASP A 532 5.47 -8.28 -5.39
CA ASP A 532 4.39 -9.27 -5.39
C ASP A 532 3.13 -8.65 -4.79
N LEU A 533 2.27 -8.16 -5.67
CA LEU A 533 0.98 -7.55 -5.38
C LEU A 533 0.01 -8.49 -4.64
N SER A 534 0.19 -9.81 -4.78
CA SER A 534 -0.68 -10.79 -4.09
C SER A 534 -0.38 -10.86 -2.59
N THR A 535 0.87 -10.64 -2.20
CA THR A 535 1.32 -10.64 -0.81
C THR A 535 1.57 -9.24 -0.25
N GLY A 536 1.56 -8.22 -1.12
CA GLY A 536 1.85 -6.83 -0.78
C GLY A 536 3.34 -6.53 -0.59
N ILE A 537 4.21 -7.46 -0.99
CA ILE A 537 5.67 -7.31 -0.87
C ILE A 537 6.16 -6.41 -2.00
N ASN A 538 6.94 -5.40 -1.66
CA ASN A 538 7.62 -4.49 -2.58
C ASN A 538 9.01 -4.16 -2.02
N SER A 539 9.97 -5.04 -2.24
CA SER A 539 11.28 -5.03 -1.58
C SER A 539 12.44 -4.85 -2.53
N TYR A 540 13.46 -4.15 -2.06
CA TYR A 540 14.76 -4.05 -2.74
C TYR A 540 15.89 -4.68 -1.92
N TYR A 541 16.97 -5.03 -2.60
CA TYR A 541 18.20 -5.57 -2.01
C TYR A 541 19.41 -5.08 -2.81
N ILE A 542 20.23 -4.22 -2.23
CA ILE A 542 21.48 -3.72 -2.79
C ILE A 542 22.64 -4.53 -2.22
N LEU A 543 23.53 -4.99 -3.09
CA LEU A 543 24.71 -5.77 -2.75
C LEU A 543 25.92 -5.19 -3.49
N GLN A 544 26.96 -4.83 -2.74
CA GLN A 544 28.18 -4.23 -3.28
C GLN A 544 29.43 -4.84 -2.65
N VAL A 545 30.52 -4.94 -3.41
CA VAL A 545 31.87 -5.16 -2.87
C VAL A 545 32.64 -3.86 -3.01
N ILE A 546 33.06 -3.30 -1.89
CA ILE A 546 33.78 -2.02 -1.79
C ILE A 546 35.21 -2.33 -1.41
N GLN A 547 36.18 -1.90 -2.22
CA GLN A 547 37.59 -1.97 -1.89
C GLN A 547 38.06 -0.61 -1.38
N ASP A 548 38.84 -0.58 -0.30
CA ASP A 548 39.43 0.66 0.22
C ASP A 548 40.44 1.24 -0.79
N ASP A 549 40.46 2.57 -0.95
CA ASP A 549 41.39 3.25 -1.87
C ASP A 549 42.85 3.19 -1.36
N LYS A 550 43.03 3.17 -0.04
CA LYS A 550 44.36 3.23 0.61
C LYS A 550 44.88 1.85 1.00
N GLY A 551 44.06 0.81 0.92
CA GLY A 551 44.37 -0.54 1.38
C GLY A 551 43.99 -1.62 0.37
N SER A 552 44.23 -2.88 0.74
CA SER A 552 43.75 -4.06 0.02
C SER A 552 42.49 -4.66 0.62
N ASP A 553 41.97 -4.04 1.69
CA ASP A 553 40.81 -4.54 2.42
C ASP A 553 39.55 -4.36 1.58
N CYS A 554 38.72 -5.38 1.60
CA CYS A 554 37.46 -5.44 0.86
C CYS A 554 36.31 -5.57 1.84
N HIS A 555 35.21 -4.91 1.53
CA HIS A 555 34.02 -4.88 2.35
C HIS A 555 32.82 -5.34 1.53
N VAL A 556 32.04 -6.27 2.05
CA VAL A 556 30.76 -6.67 1.45
C VAL A 556 29.66 -5.83 2.09
N PHE A 557 29.08 -4.93 1.31
CA PHE A 557 27.99 -4.06 1.73
C PHE A 557 26.63 -4.59 1.27
N ARG A 558 25.66 -4.53 2.17
CA ARG A 558 24.28 -4.94 1.97
C ARG A 558 23.33 -3.88 2.47
N LYS A 559 22.32 -3.53 1.68
CA LYS A 559 21.17 -2.73 2.12
C LYS A 559 19.90 -3.38 1.61
N TRP A 560 18.89 -3.52 2.45
CA TRP A 560 17.61 -4.10 2.07
C TRP A 560 16.47 -3.37 2.75
N GLY A 561 15.31 -3.33 2.11
CA GLY A 561 14.15 -2.62 2.65
C GLY A 561 12.92 -2.69 1.76
N ARG A 562 11.87 -1.98 2.18
CA ARG A 562 10.68 -1.74 1.35
C ARG A 562 10.92 -0.52 0.47
N VAL A 563 10.65 -0.62 -0.82
CA VAL A 563 10.84 0.49 -1.77
C VAL A 563 10.02 1.71 -1.33
N GLY A 564 10.69 2.85 -1.21
CA GLY A 564 10.09 4.12 -0.78
C GLY A 564 9.82 4.25 0.73
N ASN A 565 10.36 3.36 1.56
CA ASN A 565 10.19 3.43 3.01
C ASN A 565 11.45 3.03 3.79
N ASP A 566 12.24 4.04 4.16
CA ASP A 566 13.49 3.88 4.92
C ASP A 566 13.32 3.34 6.35
N LYS A 567 12.08 3.27 6.87
CA LYS A 567 11.83 2.73 8.22
C LYS A 567 11.85 1.19 8.25
N ILE A 568 11.72 0.54 7.10
CA ILE A 568 11.66 -0.90 6.96
C ILE A 568 12.89 -1.36 6.20
N GLY A 569 13.80 -2.04 6.89
CA GLY A 569 15.03 -2.51 6.30
C GLY A 569 16.21 -2.54 7.25
N GLY A 570 17.40 -2.63 6.67
CA GLY A 570 18.66 -2.57 7.38
C GLY A 570 19.85 -2.48 6.44
N THR A 571 21.00 -2.18 7.02
CA THR A 571 22.30 -2.21 6.34
C THR A 571 23.23 -3.18 7.07
N LYS A 572 24.20 -3.74 6.34
CA LYS A 572 25.28 -4.53 6.90
C LYS A 572 26.54 -4.34 6.06
N LEU A 573 27.65 -4.07 6.74
CA LEU A 573 28.98 -3.96 6.17
C LEU A 573 29.87 -5.00 6.87
N GLU A 574 30.59 -5.79 6.10
CA GLU A 574 31.48 -6.84 6.62
C GLU A 574 32.83 -6.80 5.93
N ASP A 575 33.88 -6.88 6.73
CA ASP A 575 35.27 -6.78 6.29
C ASP A 575 35.80 -8.19 6.00
N MET A 576 36.38 -8.37 4.81
CA MET A 576 36.81 -9.67 4.31
C MET A 576 38.03 -9.54 3.39
N SER A 577 38.72 -10.64 3.12
CA SER A 577 39.74 -10.67 2.06
C SER A 577 39.07 -10.53 0.68
N LYS A 578 39.80 -10.05 -0.34
CA LYS A 578 39.26 -9.89 -1.71
C LYS A 578 38.62 -11.18 -2.25
N SER A 579 39.28 -12.33 -2.06
CA SER A 579 38.77 -13.62 -2.54
C SER A 579 37.47 -14.01 -1.81
N ASP A 580 37.45 -13.86 -0.48
CA ASP A 580 36.29 -14.22 0.33
C ASP A 580 35.12 -13.27 0.05
N ALA A 581 35.38 -11.98 -0.16
CA ALA A 581 34.36 -11.00 -0.53
C ALA A 581 33.68 -11.35 -1.86
N ILE A 582 34.44 -11.77 -2.87
CA ILE A 582 33.90 -12.21 -4.17
C ILE A 582 33.06 -13.48 -3.99
N GLN A 583 33.55 -14.47 -3.23
CA GLN A 583 32.81 -15.70 -2.98
C GLN A 583 31.51 -15.44 -2.22
N GLU A 584 31.55 -14.61 -1.17
CA GLU A 584 30.39 -14.25 -0.38
C GLU A 584 29.38 -13.44 -1.20
N PHE A 585 29.83 -12.53 -2.06
CA PHE A 585 28.97 -11.81 -3.01
C PHE A 585 28.24 -12.80 -3.93
N LYS A 586 28.96 -13.73 -4.57
CA LYS A 586 28.36 -14.74 -5.47
C LYS A 586 27.39 -15.65 -4.72
N ARG A 587 27.74 -16.06 -3.50
CA ARG A 587 26.88 -16.88 -2.63
C ARG A 587 25.59 -16.15 -2.27
N LEU A 588 25.68 -14.89 -1.85
CA LEU A 588 24.53 -14.04 -1.53
C LEU A 588 23.65 -13.78 -2.76
N PHE A 589 24.26 -13.51 -3.90
CA PHE A 589 23.54 -13.34 -5.16
C PHE A 589 22.75 -14.60 -5.54
N LEU A 590 23.38 -15.78 -5.47
CA LEU A 590 22.74 -17.06 -5.73
C LEU A 590 21.63 -17.36 -4.71
N GLU A 591 21.84 -17.04 -3.44
CA GLU A 591 20.82 -17.17 -2.40
C GLU A 591 19.58 -16.31 -2.71
N LYS A 592 19.77 -15.05 -3.12
CA LYS A 592 18.66 -14.12 -3.36
C LYS A 592 17.96 -14.26 -4.71
N THR A 593 18.69 -14.63 -5.77
CA THR A 593 18.16 -14.70 -7.14
C THR A 593 17.89 -16.13 -7.61
N GLY A 594 18.60 -17.12 -7.05
CA GLY A 594 18.59 -18.50 -7.53
C GLY A 594 19.42 -18.74 -8.79
N ASN A 595 20.17 -17.75 -9.27
CA ASN A 595 21.04 -17.84 -10.44
C ASN A 595 22.50 -17.52 -10.06
N THR A 596 23.45 -18.02 -10.87
CA THR A 596 24.86 -17.67 -10.68
C THR A 596 25.14 -16.24 -11.16
N TRP A 597 26.18 -15.62 -10.60
CA TRP A 597 26.58 -14.27 -11.00
C TRP A 597 27.05 -14.22 -12.46
N GLU A 598 27.74 -15.26 -12.92
CA GLU A 598 28.28 -15.34 -14.29
C GLU A 598 27.16 -15.40 -15.35
N ALA A 599 26.02 -16.03 -15.03
CA ALA A 599 24.85 -16.07 -15.91
C ALA A 599 24.25 -14.66 -16.07
N TRP A 600 24.19 -13.90 -14.97
CA TRP A 600 23.76 -12.51 -15.00
C TRP A 600 24.72 -11.61 -15.77
N GLU A 601 26.02 -11.69 -15.49
CA GLU A 601 27.05 -10.86 -16.13
C GLU A 601 27.13 -11.09 -17.64
N LYS A 602 27.05 -12.34 -18.09
CA LYS A 602 27.06 -12.69 -19.52
C LYS A 602 25.72 -12.46 -20.21
N LYS A 603 24.67 -12.10 -19.44
CA LYS A 603 23.27 -12.03 -19.88
C LYS A 603 22.84 -13.31 -20.61
N ASP A 604 23.36 -14.45 -20.16
CA ASP A 604 23.15 -15.76 -20.77
C ASP A 604 22.43 -16.68 -19.78
N ASN A 605 21.33 -17.29 -20.21
CA ASN A 605 20.54 -18.25 -19.43
C ASN A 605 20.02 -17.77 -18.05
N PHE A 606 19.97 -16.46 -17.78
CA PHE A 606 19.35 -15.95 -16.54
C PHE A 606 17.82 -16.12 -16.59
N GLN A 607 17.24 -16.82 -15.61
CA GLN A 607 15.80 -16.98 -15.49
C GLN A 607 15.31 -16.53 -14.11
N LYS A 608 14.27 -15.71 -14.10
CA LYS A 608 13.61 -15.32 -12.85
C LYS A 608 13.13 -16.59 -12.14
N GLN A 609 13.45 -16.73 -10.85
CA GLN A 609 12.99 -17.84 -10.03
C GLN A 609 11.77 -17.43 -9.18
N PRO A 610 10.77 -18.32 -8.99
CA PRO A 610 9.58 -18.00 -8.19
C PRO A 610 9.93 -17.61 -6.75
N GLY A 611 9.34 -16.52 -6.26
CA GLY A 611 9.55 -16.02 -4.89
C GLY A 611 10.96 -15.47 -4.59
N ARG A 612 11.81 -15.28 -5.60
CA ARG A 612 13.16 -14.72 -5.48
C ARG A 612 13.27 -13.33 -6.11
N PHE A 613 14.35 -12.62 -5.82
CA PHE A 613 14.58 -11.27 -6.36
C PHE A 613 14.98 -11.32 -7.85
N PHE A 614 14.74 -10.20 -8.54
CA PHE A 614 15.18 -9.95 -9.90
C PHE A 614 16.27 -8.86 -9.91
N PRO A 615 17.45 -9.09 -10.52
CA PRO A 615 18.48 -8.07 -10.66
C PRO A 615 18.07 -6.99 -11.69
N LEU A 616 18.28 -5.73 -11.31
CA LEU A 616 18.08 -4.58 -12.19
C LEU A 616 19.40 -4.23 -12.86
N ASP A 617 19.37 -4.10 -14.20
CA ASP A 617 20.52 -3.62 -14.96
C ASP A 617 20.63 -2.10 -14.80
N ILE A 618 21.62 -1.67 -14.01
CA ILE A 618 21.88 -0.28 -13.64
C ILE A 618 23.13 0.21 -14.36
N ASP A 619 22.96 1.14 -15.30
CA ASP A 619 24.06 1.74 -16.08
C ASP A 619 24.62 2.94 -15.31
N TYR A 620 25.79 2.80 -14.70
CA TYR A 620 26.44 3.88 -13.94
C TYR A 620 27.14 4.93 -14.81
N GLY A 621 27.00 4.86 -16.14
CA GLY A 621 27.34 5.97 -17.06
C GLY A 621 28.83 6.21 -17.25
N VAL A 622 29.71 5.35 -16.73
CA VAL A 622 31.15 5.57 -16.79
C VAL A 622 31.72 5.01 -18.10
N ASN A 623 31.74 5.85 -19.12
CA ASN A 623 32.50 5.57 -20.34
C ASN A 623 33.98 5.87 -20.10
N ARG A 624 34.85 4.88 -20.36
CA ARG A 624 36.31 4.92 -20.13
C ARG A 624 37.08 5.90 -21.05
N GLN A 625 36.37 6.74 -21.79
CA GLN A 625 36.90 7.59 -22.85
C GLN A 625 36.53 9.06 -22.65
N LEU A 626 36.89 9.67 -21.51
CA LEU A 626 37.11 11.12 -21.50
C LEU A 626 38.43 11.43 -20.79
N SER A 627 39.28 12.05 -21.60
CA SER A 627 40.67 12.37 -21.41
C SER A 627 40.94 13.35 -20.28
N LYS A 628 42.15 13.22 -19.71
CA LYS A 628 42.85 14.11 -18.78
C LYS A 628 42.38 15.58 -18.79
N LYS A 629 42.08 16.06 -17.58
CA LYS A 629 42.00 17.45 -17.10
C LYS A 629 42.78 18.47 -17.94
N LYS A 630 42.10 19.54 -18.36
CA LYS A 630 42.66 20.88 -18.42
C LYS A 630 41.93 21.73 -17.38
N SER A 631 42.69 22.40 -16.52
CA SER A 631 42.20 23.49 -15.70
C SER A 631 41.66 24.59 -16.61
N LEU A 632 40.37 24.89 -16.54
CA LEU A 632 39.77 26.02 -17.24
C LEU A 632 39.58 27.16 -16.26
N ASP A 633 40.31 28.25 -16.55
CA ASP A 633 40.04 29.58 -16.03
C ASP A 633 38.57 29.94 -16.25
N ASN A 634 37.95 30.50 -15.22
CA ASN A 634 36.66 31.17 -15.27
C ASN A 634 36.65 32.24 -16.38
N THR A 635 36.23 31.84 -17.59
CA THR A 635 35.99 32.73 -18.73
C THR A 635 34.50 32.78 -18.98
N LYS A 636 33.99 33.99 -19.22
CA LYS A 636 32.58 34.24 -19.53
C LYS A 636 32.20 33.42 -20.78
N SER A 637 31.10 32.67 -20.69
CA SER A 637 30.55 31.86 -21.78
C SER A 637 30.39 32.69 -23.06
N GLN A 638 30.59 32.08 -24.24
CA GLN A 638 30.46 32.75 -25.54
C GLN A 638 29.01 32.74 -26.05
N LEU A 639 28.11 32.02 -25.38
CA LEU A 639 26.71 31.89 -25.76
C LEU A 639 25.92 33.19 -25.50
N ALA A 640 24.90 33.42 -26.31
CA ALA A 640 23.98 34.55 -26.11
C ALA A 640 23.23 34.43 -24.76
N PRO A 641 22.91 35.54 -24.06
CA PRO A 641 22.25 35.47 -22.75
C PRO A 641 20.94 34.65 -22.72
N PRO A 642 20.02 34.77 -23.70
CA PRO A 642 18.81 33.93 -23.72
C PRO A 642 19.12 32.43 -23.87
N LEU A 643 20.18 32.10 -24.62
CA LEU A 643 20.63 30.72 -24.77
C LEU A 643 21.24 30.17 -23.48
N ILE A 644 21.95 30.99 -22.70
CA ILE A 644 22.47 30.58 -21.39
C ILE A 644 21.33 30.25 -20.43
N GLU A 645 20.26 31.05 -20.40
CA GLU A 645 19.08 30.77 -19.57
C GLU A 645 18.36 29.49 -20.02
N LEU A 646 18.22 29.26 -21.33
CA LEU A 646 17.71 28.00 -21.86
C LEU A 646 18.57 26.80 -21.43
N MET A 647 19.90 26.92 -21.50
CA MET A 647 20.82 25.86 -21.10
C MET A 647 20.76 25.59 -19.58
N LYS A 648 20.63 26.62 -18.74
CA LYS A 648 20.39 26.44 -17.30
C LYS A 648 19.10 25.68 -17.04
N MET A 649 18.04 25.96 -17.78
CA MET A 649 16.74 25.30 -17.65
C MET A 649 16.80 23.84 -18.09
N LEU A 650 17.40 23.55 -19.26
CA LEU A 650 17.49 22.21 -19.84
C LEU A 650 18.36 21.24 -19.02
N PHE A 651 19.41 21.77 -18.38
CA PHE A 651 20.39 20.98 -17.61
C PHE A 651 20.17 21.10 -16.09
N ASN A 652 19.03 21.61 -15.63
CA ASN A 652 18.71 21.67 -14.20
C ASN A 652 18.35 20.29 -13.64
N ILE A 653 19.25 19.74 -12.83
CA ILE A 653 19.09 18.41 -12.20
C ILE A 653 17.81 18.32 -11.35
N GLU A 654 17.44 19.39 -10.65
CA GLU A 654 16.27 19.40 -9.76
C GLU A 654 14.95 19.24 -10.53
N THR A 655 14.90 19.72 -11.77
CA THR A 655 13.73 19.54 -12.65
C THR A 655 13.55 18.06 -13.01
N TYR A 656 14.63 17.35 -13.35
CA TYR A 656 14.60 15.90 -13.57
C TYR A 656 14.21 15.15 -12.31
N ARG A 657 14.64 15.64 -11.13
CA ARG A 657 14.26 15.07 -9.83
C ARG A 657 12.77 15.15 -9.58
N ASN A 658 12.21 16.33 -9.74
CA ASN A 658 10.78 16.57 -9.54
C ASN A 658 9.92 15.74 -10.50
N ALA A 659 10.33 15.64 -11.77
CA ALA A 659 9.63 14.80 -12.75
C ALA A 659 9.63 13.31 -12.36
N MET A 660 10.74 12.78 -11.84
CA MET A 660 10.83 11.39 -11.37
C MET A 660 9.96 11.13 -10.14
N MET A 661 9.91 12.08 -9.20
CA MET A 661 9.05 11.98 -8.03
C MET A 661 7.56 12.01 -8.40
N GLU A 662 7.17 12.81 -9.41
CA GLU A 662 5.80 12.82 -9.96
C GLU A 662 5.38 11.41 -10.45
N PHE A 663 6.33 10.64 -10.97
CA PHE A 663 6.11 9.26 -11.41
C PHE A 663 6.16 8.22 -10.28
N GLU A 664 6.21 8.64 -9.01
CA GLU A 664 6.30 7.78 -7.83
C GLU A 664 7.55 6.88 -7.84
N ILE A 665 8.65 7.40 -8.41
CA ILE A 665 9.94 6.74 -8.48
C ILE A 665 10.86 7.38 -7.44
N ASN A 666 11.28 6.60 -6.45
CA ASN A 666 12.15 7.09 -5.38
C ASN A 666 13.61 7.20 -5.86
N MET A 667 14.18 8.39 -5.80
CA MET A 667 15.55 8.66 -6.24
C MET A 667 16.62 8.37 -5.21
N SER A 668 16.29 8.30 -3.92
CA SER A 668 17.27 7.99 -2.86
C SER A 668 17.73 6.53 -2.92
N GLU A 669 16.84 5.64 -3.37
CA GLU A 669 17.12 4.21 -3.56
C GLU A 669 17.52 3.90 -5.02
N MET A 670 17.29 4.85 -5.94
CA MET A 670 17.52 4.71 -7.37
C MET A 670 18.07 6.03 -7.94
N PRO A 671 19.40 6.28 -7.83
CA PRO A 671 19.99 7.55 -8.24
C PRO A 671 19.73 7.84 -9.72
N LEU A 672 19.45 9.11 -10.02
CA LEU A 672 19.01 9.58 -11.33
C LEU A 672 19.91 9.07 -12.45
N GLY A 673 19.26 8.48 -13.45
CA GLY A 673 19.88 8.26 -14.76
C GLY A 673 20.35 6.84 -15.07
N LYS A 674 19.95 5.80 -14.32
CA LYS A 674 20.59 4.48 -14.47
C LYS A 674 19.66 3.32 -14.75
N LEU A 675 18.36 3.53 -14.95
CA LEU A 675 17.48 2.45 -15.37
C LEU A 675 17.84 2.13 -16.83
N SER A 676 18.53 1.02 -17.06
CA SER A 676 19.07 0.71 -18.39
C SER A 676 17.96 0.68 -19.45
N LYS A 677 18.32 0.99 -20.69
CA LYS A 677 17.46 0.77 -21.87
C LYS A 677 16.82 -0.62 -21.86
N SER A 678 17.52 -1.65 -21.38
CA SER A 678 16.98 -3.02 -21.27
C SER A 678 15.84 -3.15 -20.26
N ASN A 679 15.88 -2.45 -19.12
CA ASN A 679 14.80 -2.49 -18.15
C ASN A 679 13.58 -1.74 -18.67
N ILE A 680 13.77 -0.58 -19.30
CA ILE A 680 12.68 0.17 -19.95
C ILE A 680 12.02 -0.69 -21.04
N GLN A 681 12.81 -1.42 -21.81
CA GLN A 681 12.34 -2.34 -22.84
C GLN A 681 11.43 -3.44 -22.28
N LYS A 682 11.89 -4.12 -21.23
CA LYS A 682 11.11 -5.13 -20.50
C LYS A 682 9.86 -4.54 -19.84
N GLY A 683 9.92 -3.28 -19.42
CA GLY A 683 8.77 -2.52 -18.94
C GLY A 683 7.69 -2.36 -20.02
N PHE A 684 8.08 -1.98 -21.24
CA PHE A 684 7.16 -1.90 -22.38
C PHE A 684 6.58 -3.26 -22.76
N GLU A 685 7.38 -4.33 -22.77
CA GLU A 685 6.90 -5.69 -23.01
C GLU A 685 5.82 -6.12 -21.99
N ALA A 686 6.00 -5.77 -20.71
CA ALA A 686 5.02 -6.05 -19.67
C ALA A 686 3.72 -5.26 -19.88
N LEU A 687 3.81 -3.97 -20.27
CA LEU A 687 2.63 -3.17 -20.61
C LEU A 687 1.92 -3.72 -21.85
N THR A 688 2.64 -4.14 -22.89
CA THR A 688 2.04 -4.75 -24.08
C THR A 688 1.28 -6.04 -23.75
N GLU A 689 1.80 -6.87 -22.84
CA GLU A 689 1.03 -8.02 -22.33
C GLU A 689 -0.23 -7.60 -21.57
N ILE A 690 -0.14 -6.59 -20.69
CA ILE A 690 -1.32 -6.05 -19.97
C ILE A 690 -2.37 -5.56 -20.97
N GLN A 691 -1.97 -4.85 -22.02
CA GLN A 691 -2.87 -4.39 -23.08
C GLN A 691 -3.60 -5.56 -23.76
N ASN A 692 -2.87 -6.59 -24.15
CA ASN A 692 -3.43 -7.77 -24.80
C ASN A 692 -4.43 -8.48 -23.87
N LEU A 693 -4.14 -8.55 -22.56
CA LEU A 693 -5.03 -9.12 -21.56
C LEU A 693 -6.29 -8.28 -21.34
N LEU A 694 -6.17 -6.94 -21.31
CA LEU A 694 -7.32 -6.03 -21.19
C LEU A 694 -8.28 -6.14 -22.38
N ASN A 695 -7.74 -6.36 -23.58
CA ASN A 695 -8.52 -6.52 -24.82
C ASN A 695 -9.06 -7.96 -25.02
N SER A 696 -8.60 -8.93 -24.22
CA SER A 696 -8.97 -10.34 -24.39
C SER A 696 -10.34 -10.67 -23.78
N ASN A 697 -11.10 -11.55 -24.46
CA ASN A 697 -12.39 -12.09 -24.01
C ASN A 697 -12.25 -13.36 -23.15
N SER A 698 -11.12 -13.59 -22.50
CA SER A 698 -10.91 -14.75 -21.63
C SER A 698 -11.76 -14.69 -20.36
N ASP A 699 -11.93 -15.84 -19.69
CA ASP A 699 -12.63 -15.93 -18.40
C ASP A 699 -12.11 -14.85 -17.41
N PRO A 700 -12.99 -14.06 -16.78
CA PRO A 700 -12.61 -12.98 -15.87
C PRO A 700 -11.63 -13.39 -14.76
N SER A 701 -11.74 -14.62 -14.24
CA SER A 701 -10.88 -15.15 -13.18
C SER A 701 -9.45 -15.41 -13.66
N ILE A 702 -9.31 -16.00 -14.85
CA ILE A 702 -8.01 -16.28 -15.47
C ILE A 702 -7.35 -14.95 -15.87
N ARG A 703 -8.13 -14.05 -16.48
CA ARG A 703 -7.67 -12.72 -16.88
C ARG A 703 -7.13 -11.92 -15.69
N ASP A 704 -7.85 -11.92 -14.57
CA ASP A 704 -7.41 -11.24 -13.35
C ASP A 704 -6.09 -11.81 -12.81
N SER A 705 -5.92 -13.13 -12.87
CA SER A 705 -4.67 -13.78 -12.43
C SER A 705 -3.49 -13.41 -13.33
N LEU A 706 -3.69 -13.35 -14.65
CA LEU A 706 -2.66 -12.96 -15.62
C LEU A 706 -2.34 -11.46 -15.54
N LEU A 707 -3.33 -10.61 -15.28
CA LEU A 707 -3.12 -9.17 -15.08
C LEU A 707 -2.28 -8.88 -13.83
N VAL A 708 -2.51 -9.61 -12.74
CA VAL A 708 -1.65 -9.55 -11.55
C VAL A 708 -0.22 -9.94 -11.90
N ASP A 709 -0.05 -10.96 -12.74
CA ASP A 709 1.28 -11.42 -13.17
C ASP A 709 2.05 -10.40 -13.99
N ALA A 710 1.42 -9.87 -15.03
CA ALA A 710 2.03 -8.85 -15.86
C ALA A 710 2.29 -7.56 -15.08
N SER A 711 1.41 -7.20 -14.12
CA SER A 711 1.63 -6.06 -13.21
C SER A 711 2.82 -6.30 -12.28
N ASN A 712 2.94 -7.49 -11.67
CA ASN A 712 4.08 -7.87 -10.83
C ASN A 712 5.41 -7.78 -11.61
N ARG A 713 5.40 -8.24 -12.87
CA ARG A 713 6.55 -8.14 -13.78
C ARG A 713 6.92 -6.69 -14.05
N PHE A 714 5.94 -5.83 -14.35
CA PHE A 714 6.15 -4.39 -14.55
C PHE A 714 6.78 -3.72 -13.32
N PHE A 715 6.18 -3.85 -12.12
CA PHE A 715 6.68 -3.20 -10.90
C PHE A 715 7.98 -3.81 -10.34
N THR A 716 8.30 -5.04 -10.73
CA THR A 716 9.61 -5.63 -10.41
C THR A 716 10.71 -5.06 -11.28
N VAL A 717 10.45 -4.80 -12.56
CA VAL A 717 11.44 -4.22 -13.49
C VAL A 717 11.55 -2.71 -13.34
N ILE A 718 10.42 -2.04 -13.07
CA ILE A 718 10.29 -0.60 -12.87
C ILE A 718 9.85 -0.36 -11.43
N PRO A 719 10.80 -0.14 -10.49
CA PRO A 719 10.46 0.06 -9.09
C PRO A 719 9.58 1.29 -8.90
N SER A 720 8.51 1.13 -8.11
CA SER A 720 7.61 2.20 -7.72
C SER A 720 7.32 2.11 -6.22
N ILE A 721 7.04 3.25 -5.59
CA ILE A 721 6.72 3.33 -4.16
C ILE A 721 5.39 2.61 -3.85
N HIS A 722 4.41 2.73 -4.76
CA HIS A 722 3.05 2.21 -4.57
C HIS A 722 2.65 1.29 -5.74
N PRO A 723 3.10 0.03 -5.77
CA PRO A 723 2.71 -0.91 -6.82
C PRO A 723 1.23 -1.30 -6.64
N TYR A 724 0.49 -1.38 -7.75
CA TYR A 724 -0.92 -1.79 -7.78
C TYR A 724 -1.21 -2.63 -9.03
N VAL A 725 -2.37 -3.31 -9.09
CA VAL A 725 -2.74 -4.07 -10.28
C VAL A 725 -3.26 -3.11 -11.35
N ILE A 726 -2.63 -3.07 -12.53
CA ILE A 726 -3.01 -2.18 -13.63
C ILE A 726 -4.26 -2.78 -14.31
N ARG A 727 -5.43 -2.16 -14.09
CA ARG A 727 -6.72 -2.63 -14.60
C ARG A 727 -7.43 -1.63 -15.52
N GLY A 728 -7.23 -0.33 -15.29
CA GLY A 728 -7.89 0.73 -16.05
C GLY A 728 -7.09 1.14 -17.29
N GLU A 729 -7.78 1.53 -18.35
CA GLU A 729 -7.13 2.11 -19.54
C GLU A 729 -6.40 3.43 -19.22
N ASP A 730 -6.95 4.24 -18.30
CA ASP A 730 -6.33 5.52 -17.93
C ASP A 730 -5.05 5.31 -17.13
N ASP A 731 -5.07 4.39 -16.15
CA ASP A 731 -3.87 3.98 -15.41
C ASP A 731 -2.82 3.42 -16.36
N PHE A 732 -3.24 2.58 -17.31
CA PHE A 732 -2.39 2.03 -18.34
C PHE A 732 -1.71 3.11 -19.19
N LYS A 733 -2.49 4.06 -19.74
CA LYS A 733 -1.97 5.20 -20.52
C LYS A 733 -1.00 6.05 -19.70
N SER A 734 -1.28 6.24 -18.42
CA SER A 734 -0.38 6.95 -17.49
C SER A 734 0.97 6.24 -17.36
N LYS A 735 0.99 4.91 -17.21
CA LYS A 735 2.23 4.13 -17.13
C LYS A 735 3.01 4.07 -18.44
N VAL A 736 2.33 4.12 -19.60
CA VAL A 736 3.01 4.25 -20.91
C VAL A 736 3.73 5.59 -21.00
N LYS A 737 3.04 6.70 -20.71
CA LYS A 737 3.64 8.06 -20.70
C LYS A 737 4.81 8.17 -19.72
N MET A 738 4.70 7.50 -18.57
CA MET A 738 5.80 7.39 -17.61
C MET A 738 7.04 6.75 -18.25
N LEU A 739 6.91 5.58 -18.90
CA LEU A 739 8.06 4.91 -19.53
C LEU A 739 8.69 5.73 -20.66
N GLU A 740 7.88 6.44 -21.45
CA GLU A 740 8.39 7.36 -22.48
C GLU A 740 9.23 8.48 -21.87
N ALA A 741 8.72 9.13 -20.82
CA ALA A 741 9.46 10.16 -20.09
C ALA A 741 10.74 9.59 -19.46
N LEU A 742 10.70 8.37 -18.89
CA LEU A 742 11.90 7.72 -18.36
C LEU A 742 12.93 7.43 -19.44
N GLN A 743 12.50 7.04 -20.65
CA GLN A 743 13.40 6.82 -21.78
C GLN A 743 14.09 8.11 -22.22
N ASP A 744 13.36 9.23 -22.28
CA ASP A 744 13.94 10.53 -22.58
C ASP A 744 14.90 11.00 -21.49
N ILE A 745 14.55 10.78 -20.21
CA ILE A 745 15.41 11.13 -19.08
C ILE A 745 16.67 10.25 -19.03
N GLU A 746 16.63 8.98 -19.44
CA GLU A 746 17.81 8.11 -19.57
C GLU A 746 18.79 8.60 -20.64
N ILE A 747 18.27 9.21 -21.70
CA ILE A 747 19.11 9.81 -22.74
C ILE A 747 19.67 11.13 -22.27
N ALA A 748 18.83 11.96 -21.65
CA ALA A 748 19.25 13.22 -21.06
C ALA A 748 20.30 13.00 -19.99
N SER A 749 20.19 11.96 -19.14
CA SER A 749 21.15 11.67 -18.07
C SER A 749 22.57 11.44 -18.58
N ARG A 750 22.71 10.76 -19.72
CA ARG A 750 23.99 10.52 -20.39
C ARG A 750 24.64 11.81 -20.92
N LEU A 751 23.84 12.80 -21.27
CA LEU A 751 24.30 14.09 -21.80
C LEU A 751 24.52 15.13 -20.69
N VAL A 752 23.62 15.16 -19.70
CA VAL A 752 23.65 16.07 -18.55
C VAL A 752 24.76 15.72 -17.57
N GLY A 753 25.12 14.43 -17.45
CA GLY A 753 26.27 14.01 -16.65
C GLY A 753 26.05 14.19 -15.15
N PHE A 754 25.01 13.56 -14.58
CA PHE A 754 24.65 13.68 -13.16
C PHE A 754 25.71 13.21 -12.15
N ASP A 755 26.81 12.61 -12.60
CA ASP A 755 27.79 11.87 -11.80
C ASP A 755 29.22 12.48 -11.82
N GLY A 756 29.46 13.59 -12.54
CA GLY A 756 30.77 14.27 -12.60
C GLY A 756 30.86 15.47 -11.67
N ASP A 757 32.08 15.83 -11.23
CA ASP A 757 32.33 17.20 -10.76
C ASP A 757 31.87 18.15 -11.89
N ASP A 758 31.01 19.12 -11.55
CA ASP A 758 30.31 20.04 -12.46
C ASP A 758 31.29 21.12 -13.02
N ASP A 759 32.47 20.67 -13.45
CA ASP A 759 33.55 21.46 -14.04
C ASP A 759 33.32 21.68 -15.56
N GLU A 760 32.28 21.08 -16.14
CA GLU A 760 31.91 21.29 -17.56
C GLU A 760 31.14 22.60 -17.75
N SER A 761 31.60 23.43 -18.68
CA SER A 761 30.92 24.69 -19.03
C SER A 761 29.61 24.44 -19.78
N PHE A 762 28.68 25.41 -19.75
CA PHE A 762 27.47 25.36 -20.58
C PHE A 762 27.79 25.30 -22.08
N ASP A 763 28.92 25.85 -22.51
CA ASP A 763 29.39 25.76 -23.90
C ASP A 763 29.69 24.31 -24.31
N ASP A 764 30.23 23.49 -23.41
CA ASP A 764 30.50 22.08 -23.67
C ASP A 764 29.22 21.24 -23.64
N LYS A 765 28.30 21.55 -22.71
CA LYS A 765 26.95 20.96 -22.68
C LYS A 765 26.16 21.31 -23.95
N TYR A 766 26.31 22.52 -24.48
CA TYR A 766 25.69 22.96 -25.73
C TYR A 766 26.21 22.17 -26.94
N LYS A 767 27.54 22.00 -27.07
CA LYS A 767 28.13 21.19 -28.15
C LYS A 767 27.62 19.74 -28.15
N LYS A 768 27.37 19.16 -26.98
CA LYS A 768 26.82 17.79 -26.85
C LYS A 768 25.40 17.66 -27.41
N LEU A 769 24.63 18.76 -27.51
CA LEU A 769 23.30 18.73 -28.12
C LEU A 769 23.35 18.52 -29.64
N GLY A 770 24.46 18.85 -30.31
CA GLY A 770 24.56 18.70 -31.77
C GLY A 770 23.47 19.46 -32.56
N CYS A 771 22.98 20.56 -31.99
CA CYS A 771 21.92 21.41 -32.51
C CYS A 771 22.37 22.86 -32.42
N ASP A 772 22.34 23.58 -33.54
CA ASP A 772 22.57 25.03 -33.54
C ASP A 772 21.30 25.76 -33.12
N ILE A 773 21.40 26.58 -32.06
CA ILE A 773 20.29 27.26 -31.43
C ILE A 773 20.59 28.76 -31.43
N VAL A 774 19.84 29.52 -32.23
CA VAL A 774 20.05 30.96 -32.38
C VAL A 774 18.79 31.72 -31.93
N PRO A 775 18.89 32.61 -30.92
CA PRO A 775 17.75 33.41 -30.47
C PRO A 775 17.32 34.40 -31.55
N LEU A 776 16.02 34.52 -31.77
CA LEU A 776 15.45 35.49 -32.71
C LEU A 776 15.23 36.84 -32.03
N PRO A 777 15.59 37.95 -32.69
CA PRO A 777 15.19 39.29 -32.26
C PRO A 777 13.67 39.44 -32.21
N HIS A 778 13.15 40.11 -31.18
CA HIS A 778 11.70 40.28 -30.96
C HIS A 778 11.05 41.15 -32.04
N ASP A 779 11.82 41.99 -32.72
CA ASP A 779 11.38 42.84 -33.81
C ASP A 779 11.33 42.12 -35.17
N SER A 780 11.90 40.91 -35.26
CA SER A 780 11.94 40.12 -36.49
C SER A 780 10.55 39.71 -36.98
N GLU A 781 10.40 39.58 -38.31
CA GLU A 781 9.14 39.14 -38.92
C GLU A 781 8.75 37.73 -38.48
N ASP A 782 9.74 36.85 -38.33
CA ASP A 782 9.54 35.47 -37.87
C ASP A 782 9.03 35.43 -36.43
N TYR A 783 9.58 36.25 -35.51
CA TYR A 783 9.10 36.33 -34.13
C TYR A 783 7.63 36.77 -34.09
N LYS A 784 7.29 37.84 -34.82
CA LYS A 784 5.91 38.36 -34.90
C LYS A 784 4.94 37.35 -35.51
N LEU A 785 5.40 36.55 -36.48
CA LEU A 785 4.59 35.49 -37.06
C LEU A 785 4.31 34.38 -36.04
N VAL A 786 5.30 33.97 -35.27
CA VAL A 786 5.15 32.97 -34.19
C VAL A 786 4.24 33.51 -33.08
N GLU A 787 4.42 34.76 -32.66
CA GLU A 787 3.56 35.45 -31.68
C GLU A 787 2.11 35.50 -32.15
N LYS A 788 1.88 35.91 -33.41
CA LYS A 788 0.56 35.87 -34.03
C LYS A 788 -0.02 34.46 -34.03
N TYR A 789 0.78 33.45 -34.41
CA TYR A 789 0.33 32.07 -34.47
C TYR A 789 -0.08 31.54 -33.08
N LEU A 790 0.71 31.84 -32.05
CA LEU A 790 0.44 31.49 -30.65
C LEU A 790 -0.89 32.10 -30.18
N HIS A 791 -1.08 33.41 -30.30
CA HIS A 791 -2.30 34.05 -29.83
C HIS A 791 -3.54 33.72 -30.66
N ALA A 792 -3.40 33.58 -31.98
CA ALA A 792 -4.53 33.30 -32.87
C ALA A 792 -5.08 31.87 -32.70
N THR A 793 -4.25 30.91 -32.26
CA THR A 793 -4.62 29.49 -32.24
C THR A 793 -4.83 28.90 -30.86
N HIS A 794 -5.05 29.75 -29.86
CA HIS A 794 -5.49 29.32 -28.55
C HIS A 794 -6.92 28.78 -28.61
N ALA A 795 -7.09 27.51 -28.26
CA ALA A 795 -8.36 26.84 -28.42
C ALA A 795 -9.43 27.34 -27.42
N PRO A 796 -10.70 27.49 -27.86
CA PRO A 796 -11.75 28.12 -27.05
C PRO A 796 -12.25 27.27 -25.88
N THR A 797 -11.83 26.01 -25.74
CA THR A 797 -12.16 25.18 -24.58
C THR A 797 -11.05 25.15 -23.53
N HIS A 798 -9.88 25.75 -23.79
CA HIS A 798 -8.75 25.79 -22.86
C HIS A 798 -8.66 27.18 -22.22
N LEU A 799 -9.70 27.59 -21.49
CA LEU A 799 -9.83 28.96 -20.96
C LEU A 799 -9.22 29.15 -19.57
N ASP A 800 -8.84 28.07 -18.89
CA ASP A 800 -8.35 28.11 -17.51
C ASP A 800 -6.92 28.67 -17.38
N TRP A 801 -6.25 28.91 -18.51
CA TRP A 801 -4.87 29.40 -18.60
C TRP A 801 -4.63 30.13 -19.92
N THR A 802 -3.61 30.98 -19.94
CA THR A 802 -3.17 31.76 -21.10
C THR A 802 -1.71 31.48 -21.39
N LEU A 803 -1.27 31.72 -22.62
CA LEU A 803 0.13 31.61 -23.04
C LEU A 803 0.71 33.00 -23.26
N GLU A 804 1.93 33.18 -22.77
CA GLU A 804 2.79 34.32 -23.03
C GLU A 804 4.03 33.81 -23.78
N LEU A 805 4.45 34.51 -24.83
CA LEU A 805 5.64 34.17 -25.59
C LEU A 805 6.83 34.94 -25.01
N GLU A 806 7.76 34.23 -24.37
CA GLU A 806 8.96 34.83 -23.78
C GLU A 806 10.09 35.00 -24.81
N ASP A 807 10.55 33.88 -25.39
CA ASP A 807 11.66 33.83 -26.34
C ASP A 807 11.35 32.89 -27.51
N VAL A 808 11.94 33.17 -28.68
CA VAL A 808 11.89 32.28 -29.84
C VAL A 808 13.31 31.95 -30.28
N PHE A 809 13.58 30.66 -30.48
CA PHE A 809 14.87 30.17 -30.96
C PHE A 809 14.69 29.49 -32.32
N THR A 810 15.59 29.80 -33.26
CA THR A 810 15.77 28.98 -34.46
C THR A 810 16.65 27.79 -34.15
N LEU A 811 16.26 26.62 -34.67
CA LEU A 811 16.92 25.35 -34.40
C LEU A 811 17.40 24.74 -35.72
N GLU A 812 18.67 24.35 -35.78
CA GLU A 812 19.24 23.58 -36.88
C GLU A 812 20.01 22.37 -36.34
N ARG A 813 19.38 21.19 -36.40
CA ARG A 813 20.00 19.93 -35.96
C ARG A 813 20.95 19.38 -37.02
N ALA A 814 22.11 18.90 -36.55
CA ALA A 814 23.11 18.29 -37.42
C ALA A 814 22.54 17.10 -38.23
N GLY A 815 22.61 17.21 -39.56
CA GLY A 815 22.17 16.19 -40.51
C GLY A 815 20.64 16.04 -40.67
N GLU A 816 19.83 16.88 -40.03
CA GLU A 816 18.37 16.85 -40.18
C GLU A 816 17.92 17.39 -41.54
N VAL A 817 18.55 18.47 -42.01
CA VAL A 817 18.30 19.06 -43.34
C VAL A 817 18.54 18.03 -44.46
N ASP A 818 19.61 17.24 -44.36
CA ASP A 818 19.93 16.20 -45.34
C ASP A 818 18.91 15.06 -45.34
N LYS A 819 18.44 14.65 -44.15
CA LYS A 819 17.38 13.64 -44.00
C LYS A 819 16.03 14.12 -44.53
N PHE A 820 15.73 15.40 -44.34
CA PHE A 820 14.48 16.03 -44.78
C PHE A 820 14.49 16.39 -46.27
N ALA A 821 15.65 16.62 -46.88
CA ALA A 821 15.78 17.07 -48.28
C ALA A 821 15.03 16.21 -49.32
N PRO A 822 15.00 14.86 -49.24
CA PRO A 822 14.20 14.04 -50.14
C PRO A 822 12.70 14.31 -50.03
N TYR A 823 12.19 14.52 -48.82
CA TYR A 823 10.77 14.77 -48.55
C TYR A 823 10.39 16.19 -48.96
N ARG A 824 11.23 17.17 -48.62
CA ARG A 824 11.07 18.57 -49.05
C ARG A 824 10.97 18.72 -50.57
N LYS A 825 11.69 17.90 -51.34
CA LYS A 825 11.66 17.93 -52.82
C LYS A 825 10.49 17.13 -53.42
N LYS A 826 10.10 16.01 -52.81
CA LYS A 826 9.13 15.05 -53.39
C LYS A 826 7.70 15.26 -52.91
N LEU A 827 7.50 15.67 -51.66
CA LEU A 827 6.18 15.83 -51.07
C LEU A 827 5.72 17.29 -51.17
N LYS A 828 4.45 17.45 -51.58
CA LYS A 828 3.71 18.71 -51.48
C LYS A 828 3.05 18.80 -50.09
N ASN A 829 2.35 19.90 -49.80
CA ASN A 829 1.63 20.10 -48.53
C ASN A 829 2.57 20.05 -47.31
N ARG A 830 3.39 21.08 -47.16
CA ARG A 830 4.26 21.29 -46.00
C ARG A 830 3.61 22.30 -45.06
N MET A 831 3.56 21.96 -43.78
CA MET A 831 2.93 22.81 -42.77
C MET A 831 3.88 23.02 -41.59
N LEU A 832 3.87 24.24 -41.05
CA LEU A 832 4.52 24.54 -39.78
C LEU A 832 3.54 24.21 -38.65
N LEU A 833 3.86 23.19 -37.83
CA LEU A 833 2.94 22.66 -36.82
C LEU A 833 3.56 22.58 -35.42
N TRP A 834 2.70 22.67 -34.40
CA TRP A 834 3.10 22.66 -33.00
C TRP A 834 3.31 21.25 -32.45
N HIS A 835 4.40 21.06 -31.72
CA HIS A 835 4.64 19.89 -30.87
C HIS A 835 5.01 20.33 -29.45
N GLY A 836 4.34 19.78 -28.45
CA GLY A 836 4.63 20.06 -27.04
C GLY A 836 5.11 18.80 -26.32
N SER A 837 6.03 18.96 -25.39
CA SER A 837 6.59 17.87 -24.60
C SER A 837 7.07 18.39 -23.25
N ARG A 838 7.31 17.50 -22.28
CA ARG A 838 7.86 17.89 -20.98
C ARG A 838 9.24 18.51 -21.16
N LEU A 839 9.58 19.50 -20.33
CA LEU A 839 10.89 20.17 -20.34
C LEU A 839 12.06 19.17 -20.28
N THR A 840 11.93 18.11 -19.48
CA THR A 840 12.93 17.03 -19.33
C THR A 840 13.25 16.27 -20.62
N ASN A 841 12.35 16.32 -21.61
CA ASN A 841 12.49 15.57 -22.85
C ASN A 841 13.27 16.36 -23.91
N PHE A 842 13.37 17.69 -23.76
CA PHE A 842 13.98 18.56 -24.78
C PHE A 842 15.47 18.30 -25.00
N VAL A 843 16.23 17.89 -23.97
CA VAL A 843 17.64 17.48 -24.17
C VAL A 843 17.73 16.26 -25.10
N GLY A 844 16.85 15.28 -24.93
CA GLY A 844 16.74 14.13 -25.82
C GLY A 844 16.27 14.52 -27.23
N ILE A 845 15.27 15.39 -27.33
CA ILE A 845 14.72 15.85 -28.62
C ILE A 845 15.74 16.68 -29.41
N LEU A 846 16.45 17.61 -28.77
CA LEU A 846 17.46 18.43 -29.45
C LEU A 846 18.65 17.57 -29.91
N SER A 847 19.05 16.57 -29.14
CA SER A 847 20.18 15.69 -29.48
C SER A 847 19.86 14.59 -30.48
N GLN A 848 18.67 13.98 -30.42
CA GLN A 848 18.31 12.83 -31.26
C GLN A 848 17.20 13.12 -32.29
N GLY A 849 16.43 14.18 -32.11
CA GLY A 849 15.26 14.52 -32.90
C GLY A 849 13.98 13.95 -32.28
N LEU A 850 12.83 14.26 -32.90
CA LEU A 850 11.55 13.62 -32.54
C LEU A 850 11.58 12.14 -32.96
N ARG A 851 11.11 11.26 -32.06
CA ARG A 851 11.19 9.81 -32.23
C ARG A 851 9.81 9.18 -32.19
N ILE A 852 9.67 8.09 -32.94
CA ILE A 852 8.49 7.25 -32.87
C ILE A 852 8.67 6.28 -31.71
N ALA A 853 7.58 6.01 -30.99
CA ALA A 853 7.57 5.04 -29.90
C ALA A 853 8.15 3.68 -30.35
N PRO A 854 8.92 3.00 -29.48
CA PRO A 854 9.61 1.77 -29.86
C PRO A 854 8.62 0.63 -30.21
N PRO A 855 9.03 -0.37 -31.01
CA PRO A 855 8.13 -1.41 -31.49
C PRO A 855 7.49 -2.24 -30.37
N GLU A 856 8.13 -2.35 -29.22
CA GLU A 856 7.64 -3.10 -28.07
C GLU A 856 6.71 -2.30 -27.17
N ALA A 857 6.63 -0.98 -27.35
CA ALA A 857 5.63 -0.15 -26.66
C ALA A 857 4.21 -0.59 -27.07
N PRO A 858 3.23 -0.51 -26.18
CA PRO A 858 1.87 -0.91 -26.50
C PRO A 858 1.23 0.00 -27.57
N ALA A 859 0.27 -0.53 -28.30
CA ALA A 859 -0.49 0.20 -29.31
C ALA A 859 -1.53 1.16 -28.67
N THR A 860 -2.12 0.74 -27.55
CA THR A 860 -3.12 1.53 -26.81
C THR A 860 -2.44 2.71 -26.14
N GLY A 861 -2.98 3.91 -26.36
CA GLY A 861 -2.40 5.17 -25.91
C GLY A 861 -2.15 6.15 -27.06
N TYR A 862 -2.03 5.64 -28.30
CA TYR A 862 -1.89 6.44 -29.50
C TYR A 862 -3.16 6.34 -30.37
N MET A 863 -3.84 7.47 -30.60
CA MET A 863 -5.14 7.48 -31.30
C MET A 863 -5.06 6.97 -32.74
N PHE A 864 -3.94 7.21 -33.41
CA PHE A 864 -3.68 6.85 -34.81
C PHE A 864 -2.42 6.01 -34.98
N GLY A 865 -2.05 5.28 -33.92
CA GLY A 865 -0.85 4.45 -33.87
C GLY A 865 0.45 5.21 -33.65
N LYS A 866 1.58 4.49 -33.77
CA LYS A 866 2.89 4.99 -33.36
C LYS A 866 3.45 5.93 -34.44
N GLY A 867 3.52 7.22 -34.13
CA GLY A 867 4.04 8.24 -35.02
C GLY A 867 4.41 9.50 -34.25
N ILE A 868 4.88 10.53 -34.96
CA ILE A 868 5.11 11.84 -34.39
C ILE A 868 3.83 12.67 -34.54
N TYR A 869 3.29 13.14 -33.42
CA TYR A 869 2.04 13.86 -33.36
C TYR A 869 2.28 15.38 -33.32
N PHE A 870 1.55 16.08 -34.17
CA PHE A 870 1.54 17.54 -34.26
C PHE A 870 0.12 18.08 -34.20
N ALA A 871 -0.03 19.34 -33.79
CA ALA A 871 -1.30 20.07 -33.81
C ALA A 871 -1.15 21.40 -34.54
N ASP A 872 -2.25 21.86 -35.14
CA ASP A 872 -2.33 23.20 -35.73
C ASP A 872 -2.79 24.26 -34.72
N LEU A 873 -3.32 23.86 -33.56
CA LEU A 873 -3.67 24.74 -32.45
C LEU A 873 -2.64 24.64 -31.31
N VAL A 874 -2.08 25.78 -30.91
CA VAL A 874 -1.01 25.84 -29.89
C VAL A 874 -1.47 25.25 -28.56
N SER A 875 -2.69 25.55 -28.11
CA SER A 875 -3.11 25.20 -26.75
C SER A 875 -3.35 23.70 -26.58
N LYS A 876 -3.50 22.95 -27.68
CA LYS A 876 -3.55 21.49 -27.65
C LYS A 876 -2.17 20.90 -27.40
N SER A 877 -1.15 21.40 -28.10
CA SER A 877 0.24 20.97 -27.90
C SER A 877 0.78 21.44 -26.55
N ALA A 878 0.40 22.63 -26.07
CA ALA A 878 0.84 23.17 -24.78
C ALA A 878 0.45 22.28 -23.57
N GLN A 879 -0.68 21.56 -23.63
CA GLN A 879 -1.09 20.61 -22.57
C GLN A 879 -0.06 19.49 -22.33
N TYR A 880 0.77 19.18 -23.33
CA TYR A 880 1.82 18.17 -23.22
C TYR A 880 3.11 18.70 -22.59
N CYS A 881 3.17 19.99 -22.24
CA CYS A 881 4.31 20.59 -21.53
C CYS A 881 4.28 20.28 -20.02
N PHE A 882 3.10 19.96 -19.47
CA PHE A 882 2.88 19.68 -18.03
C PHE A 882 3.42 20.80 -17.10
N THR A 883 3.22 22.07 -17.49
CA THR A 883 3.54 23.21 -16.62
C THR A 883 2.56 23.33 -15.46
N ASP A 884 3.00 23.94 -14.36
CA ASP A 884 2.17 24.20 -13.19
C ASP A 884 2.42 25.60 -12.62
N LYS A 885 1.68 26.00 -11.58
CA LYS A 885 1.82 27.35 -10.99
C LYS A 885 3.19 27.62 -10.34
N LYS A 886 3.92 26.57 -9.96
CA LYS A 886 5.27 26.67 -9.37
C LYS A 886 6.34 26.69 -10.48
N ASN A 887 6.10 25.98 -11.57
CA ASN A 887 6.96 25.89 -12.75
C ASN A 887 6.14 26.28 -14.00
N PRO A 888 5.88 27.59 -14.20
CA PRO A 888 4.97 28.04 -15.25
C PRO A 888 5.59 28.01 -16.66
N VAL A 889 6.91 27.95 -16.74
CA VAL A 889 7.65 28.01 -18.01
C VAL A 889 7.70 26.62 -18.67
N GLY A 890 7.33 26.56 -19.96
CA GLY A 890 7.36 25.35 -20.77
C GLY A 890 7.96 25.63 -22.14
N LEU A 891 8.44 24.58 -22.82
CA LEU A 891 9.01 24.67 -24.16
C LEU A 891 8.09 24.00 -25.17
N MET A 892 7.99 24.59 -26.36
CA MET A 892 7.24 24.05 -27.49
C MET A 892 8.08 24.12 -28.77
N LEU A 893 7.83 23.20 -29.69
CA LEU A 893 8.47 23.15 -30.99
C LEU A 893 7.49 23.54 -32.09
N LEU A 894 8.00 24.29 -33.07
CA LEU A 894 7.40 24.45 -34.39
C LEU A 894 8.29 23.74 -35.40
N SER A 895 7.73 22.82 -36.17
CA SER A 895 8.47 21.99 -37.12
C SER A 895 7.89 22.13 -38.53
N ASP A 896 8.74 22.21 -39.56
CA ASP A 896 8.35 22.10 -40.97
C ASP A 896 8.07 20.62 -41.27
N VAL A 897 6.79 20.24 -41.30
CA VAL A 897 6.36 18.84 -41.46
C VAL A 897 5.89 18.59 -42.88
N ALA A 898 6.50 17.61 -43.54
CA ALA A 898 6.12 17.19 -44.89
C ALA A 898 4.96 16.19 -44.86
N LEU A 899 3.72 16.70 -44.84
CA LEU A 899 2.51 15.88 -44.75
C LEU A 899 2.20 15.11 -46.04
N GLY A 900 2.52 15.66 -47.22
CA GLY A 900 2.20 15.00 -48.48
C GLY A 900 0.70 14.77 -48.67
N GLU A 901 0.38 13.66 -49.33
CA GLU A 901 -0.99 13.14 -49.40
C GLU A 901 -1.46 12.61 -48.05
N VAL A 902 -2.48 13.26 -47.48
CA VAL A 902 -2.99 12.99 -46.13
C VAL A 902 -4.10 11.94 -46.16
N TYR A 903 -4.11 11.03 -45.19
CA TYR A 903 -5.21 10.13 -44.90
C TYR A 903 -6.09 10.70 -43.78
N GLU A 904 -7.35 11.03 -44.10
CA GLU A 904 -8.24 11.72 -43.17
C GLU A 904 -9.13 10.75 -42.38
N LEU A 905 -9.19 10.93 -41.06
CA LEU A 905 -9.95 10.10 -40.14
C LEU A 905 -10.82 10.95 -39.20
N LYS A 906 -12.01 10.43 -38.90
CA LYS A 906 -12.99 11.10 -38.01
C LYS A 906 -13.09 10.46 -36.62
N LYS A 907 -12.58 9.23 -36.50
CA LYS A 907 -12.60 8.41 -35.29
C LYS A 907 -11.20 7.86 -35.03
N ALA A 908 -10.88 7.57 -33.78
CA ALA A 908 -9.62 6.93 -33.44
C ALA A 908 -9.53 5.56 -34.15
N SER A 909 -8.39 5.30 -34.79
CA SER A 909 -8.14 4.07 -35.53
C SER A 909 -6.64 3.81 -35.52
N TYR A 910 -6.22 2.75 -34.83
CA TYR A 910 -4.82 2.37 -34.79
C TYR A 910 -4.31 2.00 -36.20
N MET A 911 -3.11 2.46 -36.54
CA MET A 911 -2.38 2.06 -37.75
C MET A 911 -0.88 2.24 -37.57
N ASP A 912 -0.10 1.32 -38.11
CA ASP A 912 1.36 1.43 -38.12
C ASP A 912 1.88 2.33 -39.23
N LYS A 913 1.14 2.38 -40.36
CA LYS A 913 1.46 3.18 -41.55
C LYS A 913 0.16 3.59 -42.24
N PRO A 914 0.16 4.74 -42.96
CA PRO A 914 -1.00 5.16 -43.73
C PRO A 914 -1.20 4.22 -44.94
N PRO A 915 -2.41 4.20 -45.55
CA PRO A 915 -2.70 3.40 -46.75
C PRO A 915 -1.78 3.73 -47.92
N GLU A 916 -1.66 2.81 -48.87
CA GLU A 916 -0.83 3.01 -50.07
C GLU A 916 -1.19 4.32 -50.80
N GLY A 917 -0.17 5.10 -51.15
CA GLY A 917 -0.34 6.43 -51.76
C GLY A 917 -0.55 7.59 -50.77
N LYS A 918 -0.70 7.32 -49.47
CA LYS A 918 -0.75 8.33 -48.40
C LYS A 918 0.56 8.37 -47.62
N HIS A 919 0.93 9.54 -47.12
CA HIS A 919 2.22 9.80 -46.46
C HIS A 919 2.08 10.21 -44.99
N SER A 920 0.90 10.71 -44.60
CA SER A 920 0.59 11.12 -43.23
C SER A 920 -0.88 10.88 -42.92
N THR A 921 -1.25 10.94 -41.64
CA THR A 921 -2.63 10.83 -41.17
C THR A 921 -3.07 12.15 -40.55
N LYS A 922 -4.33 12.56 -40.83
CA LYS A 922 -4.97 13.71 -40.18
C LYS A 922 -6.23 13.28 -39.46
N GLY A 923 -6.23 13.42 -38.14
CA GLY A 923 -7.44 13.38 -37.33
C GLY A 923 -8.23 14.67 -37.56
N LEU A 924 -9.44 14.57 -38.10
CA LEU A 924 -10.28 15.72 -38.41
C LEU A 924 -11.01 16.22 -37.15
N GLY A 925 -10.67 17.41 -36.66
CA GLY A 925 -11.31 18.04 -35.50
C GLY A 925 -12.64 18.74 -35.80
N LYS A 926 -13.43 19.00 -34.75
CA LYS A 926 -14.61 19.89 -34.79
C LYS A 926 -14.24 21.37 -34.91
N LYS A 927 -13.04 21.75 -34.46
CA LYS A 927 -12.50 23.11 -34.55
C LYS A 927 -11.20 23.08 -35.34
N ILE A 928 -11.08 24.00 -36.30
CA ILE A 928 -9.91 24.13 -37.18
C ILE A 928 -9.50 25.60 -37.29
N PRO A 929 -8.21 25.91 -37.53
CA PRO A 929 -7.79 27.26 -37.86
C PRO A 929 -8.43 27.72 -39.17
N GLN A 930 -8.87 28.97 -39.25
CA GLN A 930 -9.50 29.54 -40.45
C GLN A 930 -8.53 29.56 -41.64
N GLU A 931 -8.85 28.79 -42.69
CA GLU A 931 -8.00 28.59 -43.88
C GLU A 931 -7.69 29.89 -44.65
N SER A 932 -8.61 30.87 -44.66
CA SER A 932 -8.37 32.16 -45.32
C SER A 932 -7.31 33.02 -44.65
N GLU A 933 -6.94 32.71 -43.41
CA GLU A 933 -5.94 33.43 -42.63
C GLU A 933 -4.57 32.74 -42.63
N TYR A 934 -4.40 31.68 -43.43
CA TYR A 934 -3.14 30.94 -43.53
C TYR A 934 -2.08 31.80 -44.20
N VAL A 935 -0.89 31.79 -43.64
CA VAL A 935 0.27 32.53 -44.16
C VAL A 935 1.25 31.54 -44.77
N LYS A 936 1.95 31.96 -45.82
CA LYS A 936 3.08 31.20 -46.37
C LYS A 936 4.37 31.71 -45.76
N TRP A 937 5.14 30.81 -45.18
CA TRP A 937 6.47 31.05 -44.64
C TRP A 937 7.48 30.29 -45.50
N ARG A 938 8.67 30.86 -45.73
CA ARG A 938 9.85 30.33 -46.46
C ARG A 938 9.60 29.07 -47.33
N ASP A 939 9.71 29.21 -48.66
CA ASP A 939 9.50 28.11 -49.63
C ASP A 939 8.10 27.48 -49.60
N GLU A 940 7.06 28.30 -49.47
CA GLU A 940 5.65 27.87 -49.55
C GLU A 940 5.18 26.95 -48.40
N VAL A 941 5.85 26.96 -47.24
CA VAL A 941 5.38 26.26 -46.03
C VAL A 941 4.14 26.97 -45.49
N VAL A 942 3.07 26.23 -45.25
CA VAL A 942 1.81 26.78 -44.77
C VAL A 942 1.83 26.91 -43.25
N VAL A 943 1.57 28.12 -42.75
CA VAL A 943 1.41 28.42 -41.32
C VAL A 943 -0.08 28.63 -41.05
N PRO A 944 -0.76 27.70 -40.35
CA PRO A 944 -2.20 27.79 -40.11
C PRO A 944 -2.51 28.73 -38.93
N CYS A 945 -2.10 29.99 -39.01
CA CYS A 945 -2.25 31.00 -37.95
C CYS A 945 -3.62 31.67 -37.88
N GLY A 946 -4.68 30.97 -38.28
CA GLY A 946 -6.05 31.48 -38.31
C GLY A 946 -6.82 31.21 -37.01
N LYS A 947 -7.81 32.04 -36.69
CA LYS A 947 -8.65 31.83 -35.50
C LYS A 947 -9.42 30.50 -35.55
N PRO A 948 -9.71 29.83 -34.40
CA PRO A 948 -10.40 28.55 -34.41
C PRO A 948 -11.87 28.71 -34.80
N VAL A 949 -12.25 28.15 -35.94
CA VAL A 949 -13.62 28.13 -36.47
C VAL A 949 -14.20 26.71 -36.44
N THR A 950 -15.53 26.58 -36.50
CA THR A 950 -16.18 25.27 -36.59
C THR A 950 -15.90 24.63 -37.95
N SER A 951 -15.45 23.37 -37.93
CA SER A 951 -15.17 22.61 -39.14
C SER A 951 -16.47 22.18 -39.84
N LYS A 952 -16.37 21.82 -41.13
CA LYS A 952 -17.49 21.26 -41.88
C LYS A 952 -17.82 19.80 -41.48
N VAL A 953 -17.05 19.21 -40.56
CA VAL A 953 -17.13 17.79 -40.17
C VAL A 953 -18.07 17.63 -38.97
N LYS A 954 -19.32 17.21 -39.24
CA LYS A 954 -20.38 17.10 -38.21
C LYS A 954 -20.25 15.91 -37.25
N ALA A 955 -19.59 14.82 -37.68
CA ALA A 955 -19.52 13.55 -36.95
C ALA A 955 -18.06 13.14 -36.64
N SER A 956 -17.28 14.05 -36.05
CA SER A 956 -15.94 13.73 -35.54
C SER A 956 -15.95 13.47 -34.03
N GLU A 957 -15.16 12.49 -33.60
CA GLU A 957 -14.86 12.23 -32.18
C GLU A 957 -13.79 13.18 -31.63
N LEU A 958 -13.01 13.84 -32.50
CA LEU A 958 -11.93 14.74 -32.11
C LEU A 958 -12.41 16.19 -32.01
N MET A 959 -12.03 16.88 -30.94
CA MET A 959 -12.33 18.31 -30.80
C MET A 959 -11.48 19.19 -31.73
N TYR A 960 -10.24 18.77 -31.98
CA TYR A 960 -9.21 19.53 -32.70
C TYR A 960 -8.43 18.62 -33.63
N ASN A 961 -7.81 19.19 -34.67
CA ASN A 961 -7.01 18.40 -35.60
C ASN A 961 -5.78 17.77 -34.91
N GLU A 962 -5.30 16.68 -35.51
CA GLU A 962 -3.99 16.08 -35.26
C GLU A 962 -3.37 15.68 -36.58
N TYR A 963 -2.07 15.88 -36.70
CA TYR A 963 -1.29 15.48 -37.87
C TYR A 963 -0.23 14.48 -37.39
N ILE A 964 -0.18 13.33 -38.04
CA ILE A 964 0.67 12.22 -37.64
C ILE A 964 1.54 11.82 -38.83
N VAL A 965 2.86 11.82 -38.61
CA VAL A 965 3.83 11.26 -39.55
C VAL A 965 4.44 9.99 -38.96
N TYR A 966 4.69 9.00 -39.82
CA TYR A 966 5.17 7.67 -39.44
C TYR A 966 6.63 7.43 -39.85
N ASN A 967 7.32 8.52 -40.21
CA ASN A 967 8.73 8.53 -40.55
C ASN A 967 9.37 9.76 -39.91
N THR A 968 10.47 9.57 -39.19
CA THR A 968 11.18 10.65 -38.48
C THR A 968 11.92 11.62 -39.41
N ALA A 969 12.01 11.31 -40.71
CA ALA A 969 12.60 12.17 -41.73
C ALA A 969 11.59 13.08 -42.45
N GLN A 970 10.28 12.95 -42.16
CA GLN A 970 9.20 13.84 -42.61
C GLN A 970 8.92 14.92 -41.58
#